data_AF-A0AAD5V3T9-F1
#
_entry.id   AF-A0AAD5V3T9-F1
#
_cell.length_a   1.000
_cell.length_b   1.000
_cell.length_c   1.000
_cell.angle_alpha   90.00
_cell.angle_beta   90.00
_cell.angle_gamma   90.00
#
_symmetry.space_group_name_H-M   'P 1'
#
loop_
_entity.id
_entity.type
_entity.pdbx_description
1 polymer ?
#
loop_
_entity_poly.entity_id
_entity_poly.type
_entity_poly.pdbx_seq_one_letter_code
_entity_poly.pdbx_strand_id
1 'polypeptide(L)'
;MRRREELLREREEELARQRDVMERLMAAERQLAEERREAEATRMRIAEQERTIAEQRQREAERQLKEQQRIAILAEERRLEEERHQKAALLLQAQLEEQTRLERQRAEDLQRERERLEKEREERERKEREERERKDREEKAAREQRRGNEREREEREREEEEAREQEEREREEKEREEREQEERAREEERERQLKEENARREREERERQLREESARREREERERREREKEERERQEREERERLKKERLEKERQERERALRMEMERKAAAEAREKARIAREAADRARAEWMEQERLKQERLEQERLDKLEAERLAEEERKEQAREKYRLSEQSRKEAEELDRLTAERLMKEEERKLKAEQEERDRRLAEFVQQQERETAEDANRQREERRRAEVLAQQEQFRKQQEAAHKRQAQWERQDNSSERSRWSSPGYSSASQSAGPVPIPNRDSTSSNSSMSSSSGSSSGASIWSTYSGTSASTQSSTSTRSSSTTTGAKPTHPGWRRPSVGTPAPPPPPQSASPPKESPSPRSPWEEERMWRERQEQQAKAQAEKFRQEQERINRARREREARGFSTQDIVRLYDEHEKMWKRLPQVATLSWESLPWPVLKRPSGVEELTKTAISAYILHPSYPSEKSKKERIKDHIRRWHPDRFDPNMLPKVKEGEREKVREGAGEVVRHLNELLSSAHASET
;
A
#
# COMPACT_ATOMS: atom_id res chain seq x y z
N MET A 1 -65.17 -59.12 105.68
CA MET A 1 -64.37 -57.89 105.67
C MET A 1 -62.91 -58.19 105.36
N ARG A 2 -62.05 -58.59 106.31
CA ARG A 2 -60.60 -58.83 106.08
C ARG A 2 -60.21 -59.51 104.74
N ARG A 3 -60.73 -60.71 104.42
CA ARG A 3 -60.43 -61.39 103.12
C ARG A 3 -60.82 -60.57 101.86
N ARG A 4 -61.78 -59.66 101.94
CA ARG A 4 -62.17 -58.76 100.84
C ARG A 4 -61.22 -57.57 100.73
N GLU A 5 -60.70 -57.07 101.84
CA GLU A 5 -59.65 -56.03 101.88
C GLU A 5 -58.31 -56.60 101.36
N GLU A 6 -58.03 -57.86 101.68
CA GLU A 6 -56.87 -58.63 101.20
C GLU A 6 -56.90 -58.83 99.68
N LEU A 7 -58.01 -59.34 99.12
CA LEU A 7 -58.22 -59.45 97.67
C LEU A 7 -58.20 -58.09 96.94
N LEU A 8 -58.64 -57.01 97.59
CA LEU A 8 -58.54 -55.66 97.02
C LEU A 8 -57.09 -55.18 96.98
N ARG A 9 -56.30 -55.43 98.04
CA ARG A 9 -54.86 -55.13 98.04
C ARG A 9 -54.09 -55.95 97.02
N GLU A 10 -54.35 -57.26 96.90
CA GLU A 10 -53.73 -58.10 95.87
C GLU A 10 -54.03 -57.56 94.46
N ARG A 11 -55.27 -57.13 94.20
CA ARG A 11 -55.67 -56.52 92.93
C ARG A 11 -55.06 -55.13 92.71
N GLU A 12 -54.91 -54.32 93.75
CA GLU A 12 -54.23 -53.02 93.69
C GLU A 12 -52.72 -53.19 93.44
N GLU A 13 -52.09 -54.18 94.06
CA GLU A 13 -50.70 -54.58 93.79
C GLU A 13 -50.52 -55.13 92.37
N GLU A 14 -51.44 -55.95 91.87
CA GLU A 14 -51.41 -56.45 90.50
C GLU A 14 -51.55 -55.30 89.50
N LEU A 15 -52.47 -54.37 89.73
CA LEU A 15 -52.62 -53.16 88.91
C LEU A 15 -51.39 -52.24 89.01
N ALA A 16 -50.74 -52.15 90.18
CA ALA A 16 -49.48 -51.42 90.32
C ALA A 16 -48.34 -52.09 89.53
N ARG A 17 -48.23 -53.42 89.56
CA ARG A 17 -47.26 -54.18 88.75
C ARG A 17 -47.54 -54.03 87.25
N GLN A 18 -48.81 -54.05 86.82
CA GLN A 18 -49.19 -53.80 85.43
C GLN A 18 -48.87 -52.36 84.99
N ARG A 19 -49.04 -51.37 85.87
CA ARG A 19 -48.62 -49.97 85.61
C ARG A 19 -47.11 -49.83 85.48
N ASP A 20 -46.33 -50.43 86.38
CA ASP A 20 -44.87 -50.44 86.32
C ASP A 20 -44.35 -51.12 85.03
N VAL A 21 -44.93 -52.27 84.65
CA VAL A 21 -44.61 -52.92 83.36
C VAL A 21 -44.96 -52.03 82.16
N MET A 22 -46.12 -51.38 82.17
CA MET A 22 -46.53 -50.46 81.11
C MET A 22 -45.64 -49.21 81.04
N GLU A 23 -45.25 -48.66 82.20
CA GLU A 23 -44.35 -47.51 82.29
C GLU A 23 -42.94 -47.86 81.78
N ARG A 24 -42.43 -49.06 82.10
CA ARG A 24 -41.17 -49.58 81.54
C ARG A 24 -41.24 -49.82 80.03
N LEU A 25 -42.35 -50.32 79.51
CA LEU A 25 -42.56 -50.46 78.07
C LEU A 25 -42.60 -49.09 77.37
N MET A 26 -43.35 -48.13 77.90
CA MET A 26 -43.39 -46.75 77.39
C MET A 26 -42.02 -46.05 77.49
N ALA A 27 -41.23 -46.35 78.52
CA ALA A 27 -39.86 -45.84 78.64
C ALA A 27 -38.93 -46.48 77.58
N ALA A 28 -39.02 -47.78 77.36
CA ALA A 28 -38.27 -48.48 76.32
C ALA A 28 -38.66 -48.02 74.90
N GLU A 29 -39.95 -47.76 74.63
CA GLU A 29 -40.41 -47.18 73.37
C GLU A 29 -39.88 -45.75 73.17
N ARG A 30 -39.81 -44.93 74.23
CA ARG A 30 -39.18 -43.59 74.16
C ARG A 30 -37.69 -43.69 73.86
N GLN A 31 -36.96 -44.57 74.54
CA GLN A 31 -35.53 -44.80 74.28
C GLN A 31 -35.31 -45.26 72.82
N LEU A 32 -36.09 -46.22 72.33
CA LEU A 32 -35.98 -46.72 70.96
C LEU A 32 -36.39 -45.65 69.92
N ALA A 33 -37.31 -44.75 70.26
CA ALA A 33 -37.65 -43.59 69.43
C ALA A 33 -36.55 -42.51 69.44
N GLU A 34 -35.84 -42.32 70.56
CA GLU A 34 -34.67 -41.45 70.67
C GLU A 34 -33.49 -42.02 69.87
N GLU A 35 -33.16 -43.31 70.03
CA GLU A 35 -32.14 -44.00 69.22
C GLU A 35 -32.42 -43.91 67.72
N ARG A 36 -33.70 -44.05 67.30
CA ARG A 36 -34.09 -43.84 65.89
C ARG A 36 -33.86 -42.41 65.43
N ARG A 37 -34.20 -41.40 66.24
CA ARG A 37 -33.94 -39.99 65.91
C ARG A 37 -32.45 -39.69 65.82
N GLU A 38 -31.63 -40.28 66.68
CA GLU A 38 -30.17 -40.15 66.61
C GLU A 38 -29.57 -40.87 65.39
N ALA A 39 -30.10 -42.06 65.05
CA ALA A 39 -29.73 -42.79 63.83
C ALA A 39 -30.13 -42.03 62.54
N GLU A 40 -31.28 -41.36 62.54
CA GLU A 40 -31.71 -40.50 61.43
C GLU A 40 -30.88 -39.20 61.37
N ALA A 41 -30.61 -38.56 62.50
CA ALA A 41 -29.76 -37.37 62.57
C ALA A 41 -28.31 -37.65 62.12
N THR A 42 -27.75 -38.81 62.47
CA THR A 42 -26.41 -39.21 61.98
C THR A 42 -26.42 -39.53 60.49
N ARG A 43 -27.44 -40.21 59.95
CA ARG A 43 -27.62 -40.39 58.50
C ARG A 43 -27.75 -39.06 57.76
N MET A 44 -28.48 -38.09 58.29
CA MET A 44 -28.61 -36.75 57.71
C MET A 44 -27.26 -36.01 57.68
N ARG A 45 -26.48 -36.06 58.77
CA ARG A 45 -25.12 -35.49 58.81
C ARG A 45 -24.18 -36.14 57.78
N ILE A 46 -24.24 -37.46 57.62
CA ILE A 46 -23.44 -38.18 56.60
C ILE A 46 -23.86 -37.75 55.19
N ALA A 47 -25.16 -37.70 54.90
CA ALA A 47 -25.66 -37.26 53.60
C ALA A 47 -25.31 -35.79 53.28
N GLU A 48 -25.26 -34.92 54.29
CA GLU A 48 -24.82 -33.52 54.16
C GLU A 48 -23.30 -33.42 53.90
N GLN A 49 -22.49 -34.23 54.58
CA GLN A 49 -21.06 -34.37 54.29
C GLN A 49 -20.81 -34.89 52.88
N GLU A 50 -21.52 -35.94 52.44
CA GLU A 50 -21.41 -36.49 51.09
C GLU A 50 -21.79 -35.46 50.01
N ARG A 51 -22.85 -34.68 50.21
CA ARG A 51 -23.20 -33.54 49.33
C ARG A 51 -22.08 -32.51 49.26
N THR A 52 -21.51 -32.13 50.41
CA THR A 52 -20.41 -31.17 50.48
C THR A 52 -19.17 -31.67 49.71
N ILE A 53 -18.84 -32.96 49.84
CA ILE A 53 -17.74 -33.60 49.11
C ILE A 53 -18.03 -33.68 47.61
N ALA A 54 -19.28 -33.99 47.23
CA ALA A 54 -19.70 -34.00 45.82
C ALA A 54 -19.62 -32.61 45.17
N GLU A 55 -20.06 -31.56 45.88
CA GLU A 55 -19.90 -30.17 45.42
C GLU A 55 -18.43 -29.75 45.29
N GLN A 56 -17.58 -30.15 46.24
CA GLN A 56 -16.13 -29.89 46.15
C GLN A 56 -15.53 -30.57 44.91
N ARG A 57 -15.82 -31.85 44.68
CA ARG A 57 -15.39 -32.59 43.48
C ARG A 57 -15.90 -31.95 42.19
N GLN A 58 -17.14 -31.49 42.14
CA GLN A 58 -17.67 -30.78 40.98
C GLN A 58 -16.91 -29.47 40.73
N ARG A 59 -16.67 -28.66 41.78
CA ARG A 59 -15.89 -27.41 41.68
C ARG A 59 -14.44 -27.67 41.25
N GLU A 60 -13.84 -28.78 41.65
CA GLU A 60 -12.51 -29.21 41.21
C GLU A 60 -12.50 -29.66 39.75
N ALA A 61 -13.48 -30.46 39.32
CA ALA A 61 -13.64 -30.86 37.92
C ALA A 61 -13.86 -29.64 37.00
N GLU A 62 -14.67 -28.66 37.43
CA GLU A 62 -14.85 -27.40 36.70
C GLU A 62 -13.57 -26.56 36.63
N ARG A 63 -12.74 -26.55 37.69
CA ARG A 63 -11.42 -25.89 37.66
C ARG A 63 -10.49 -26.58 36.67
N GLN A 64 -10.41 -27.91 36.70
CA GLN A 64 -9.59 -28.70 35.77
C GLN A 64 -10.04 -28.49 34.32
N LEU A 65 -11.34 -28.45 34.04
CA LEU A 65 -11.86 -28.17 32.71
C LEU A 65 -11.50 -26.75 32.23
N LYS A 66 -11.64 -25.73 33.10
CA LYS A 66 -11.24 -24.34 32.80
C LYS A 66 -9.72 -24.21 32.60
N GLU A 67 -8.93 -25.00 33.31
CA GLU A 67 -7.47 -25.06 33.16
C GLU A 67 -7.07 -25.74 31.84
N GLN A 68 -7.70 -26.86 31.48
CA GLN A 68 -7.53 -27.50 30.16
C GLN A 68 -7.92 -26.57 29.01
N GLN A 69 -9.02 -25.83 29.14
CA GLN A 69 -9.42 -24.81 28.17
C GLN A 69 -8.37 -23.68 28.04
N ARG A 70 -7.82 -23.18 29.15
CA ARG A 70 -6.71 -22.21 29.13
C ARG A 70 -5.47 -22.76 28.45
N ILE A 71 -5.09 -24.01 28.73
CA ILE A 71 -3.94 -24.66 28.09
C ILE A 71 -4.17 -24.82 26.58
N ALA A 72 -5.38 -25.17 26.15
CA ALA A 72 -5.74 -25.27 24.73
C ALA A 72 -5.66 -23.91 24.01
N ILE A 73 -6.18 -22.84 24.62
CA ILE A 73 -6.09 -21.47 24.08
C ILE A 73 -4.61 -21.04 23.96
N LEU A 74 -3.80 -21.24 25.01
CA LEU A 74 -2.38 -20.90 24.97
C LEU A 74 -1.59 -21.71 23.92
N ALA A 75 -2.00 -22.95 23.62
CA ALA A 75 -1.41 -23.76 22.55
C ALA A 75 -1.81 -23.25 21.15
N GLU A 76 -3.05 -22.79 20.98
CA GLU A 76 -3.50 -22.15 19.74
C GLU A 76 -2.81 -20.79 19.51
N GLU A 77 -2.68 -19.96 20.54
CA GLU A 77 -1.93 -18.71 20.49
C GLU A 77 -0.48 -18.92 20.07
N ARG A 78 0.22 -19.89 20.67
CA ARG A 78 1.60 -20.25 20.26
C ARG A 78 1.68 -20.70 18.81
N ARG A 79 0.73 -21.51 18.34
CA ARG A 79 0.68 -21.93 16.93
C ARG A 79 0.48 -20.73 16.00
N LEU A 80 -0.38 -19.78 16.36
CA LEU A 80 -0.59 -18.55 15.60
C LEU A 80 0.64 -17.63 15.62
N GLU A 81 1.39 -17.59 16.73
CA GLU A 81 2.69 -16.91 16.81
C GLU A 81 3.75 -17.59 15.93
N GLU A 82 3.85 -18.91 15.94
CA GLU A 82 4.71 -19.67 15.03
C GLU A 82 4.37 -19.42 13.56
N GLU A 83 3.09 -19.42 13.18
CA GLU A 83 2.65 -19.07 11.83
C GLU A 83 2.98 -17.60 11.47
N ARG A 84 2.89 -16.66 12.42
CA ARG A 84 3.32 -15.26 12.21
C ARG A 84 4.83 -15.18 12.02
N HIS A 85 5.61 -15.91 12.80
CA HIS A 85 7.07 -15.98 12.66
C HIS A 85 7.48 -16.62 11.32
N GLN A 86 6.81 -17.69 10.88
CA GLN A 86 7.04 -18.29 9.56
C GLN A 86 6.70 -17.31 8.43
N LYS A 87 5.55 -16.62 8.49
CA LYS A 87 5.15 -15.60 7.51
C LYS A 87 6.14 -14.42 7.49
N ALA A 88 6.64 -13.99 8.65
CA ALA A 88 7.66 -12.94 8.76
C ALA A 88 9.02 -13.40 8.19
N ALA A 89 9.44 -14.65 8.43
CA ALA A 89 10.66 -15.22 7.87
C ALA A 89 10.60 -15.34 6.35
N LEU A 90 9.46 -15.78 5.79
CA LEU A 90 9.23 -15.81 4.34
C LEU A 90 9.25 -14.41 3.72
N LEU A 91 8.69 -13.40 4.40
CA LEU A 91 8.73 -12.01 3.94
C LEU A 91 10.15 -11.45 3.97
N LEU A 92 10.94 -11.75 5.01
CA LEU A 92 12.36 -11.37 5.10
C LEU A 92 13.19 -12.05 3.99
N GLN A 93 12.92 -13.33 3.71
CA GLN A 93 13.57 -14.05 2.61
C GLN A 93 13.22 -13.41 1.25
N ALA A 94 11.95 -13.09 1.00
CA ALA A 94 11.52 -12.41 -0.22
C ALA A 94 12.19 -11.03 -0.38
N GLN A 95 12.39 -10.28 0.71
CA GLN A 95 13.12 -9.01 0.70
C GLN A 95 14.61 -9.20 0.38
N LEU A 96 15.25 -10.26 0.89
CA LEU A 96 16.64 -10.63 0.55
C LEU A 96 16.78 -11.07 -0.92
N GLU A 97 15.80 -11.80 -1.45
CA GLU A 97 15.74 -12.18 -2.86
C GLU A 97 15.51 -10.95 -3.76
N GLU A 98 14.69 -9.98 -3.34
CA GLU A 98 14.52 -8.70 -4.04
C GLU A 98 15.81 -7.86 -4.01
N GLN A 99 16.46 -7.73 -2.84
CA GLN A 99 17.74 -7.01 -2.72
C GLN A 99 18.82 -7.64 -3.60
N THR A 100 19.01 -8.96 -3.54
CA THR A 100 20.01 -9.65 -4.39
C THR A 100 19.66 -9.58 -5.88
N ARG A 101 18.36 -9.51 -6.25
CA ARG A 101 17.94 -9.22 -7.64
C ARG A 101 18.29 -7.80 -8.06
N LEU A 102 18.07 -6.80 -7.20
CA LEU A 102 18.45 -5.40 -7.45
C LEU A 102 19.98 -5.22 -7.53
N GLU A 103 20.74 -5.94 -6.70
CA GLU A 103 22.21 -5.95 -6.77
C GLU A 103 22.72 -6.59 -8.07
N ARG A 104 22.10 -7.70 -8.52
CA ARG A 104 22.40 -8.30 -9.84
C ARG A 104 22.09 -7.32 -10.98
N GLN A 105 20.95 -6.63 -10.94
CA GLN A 105 20.62 -5.61 -11.95
C GLN A 105 21.63 -4.46 -11.94
N ARG A 106 22.02 -3.94 -10.77
CA ARG A 106 23.08 -2.92 -10.64
C ARG A 106 24.43 -3.41 -11.17
N ALA A 107 24.78 -4.67 -10.93
CA ALA A 107 26.00 -5.27 -11.45
C ALA A 107 25.97 -5.42 -12.98
N GLU A 108 24.83 -5.85 -13.56
CA GLU A 108 24.62 -5.90 -15.01
C GLU A 108 24.69 -4.50 -15.65
N ASP A 109 24.07 -3.49 -15.03
CA ASP A 109 24.09 -2.13 -15.56
C ASP A 109 25.48 -1.48 -15.46
N LEU A 110 26.21 -1.71 -14.36
CA LEU A 110 27.63 -1.33 -14.25
C LEU A 110 28.51 -2.06 -15.27
N GLN A 111 28.20 -3.32 -15.60
CA GLN A 111 28.91 -4.06 -16.65
C GLN A 111 28.60 -3.48 -18.04
N ARG A 112 27.34 -3.16 -18.34
CA ARG A 112 26.93 -2.47 -19.58
C ARG A 112 27.57 -1.08 -19.69
N GLU A 113 27.70 -0.35 -18.59
CA GLU A 113 28.38 0.95 -18.54
C GLU A 113 29.88 0.81 -18.82
N ARG A 114 30.55 -0.18 -18.21
CA ARG A 114 31.95 -0.52 -18.53
C ARG A 114 32.14 -0.87 -20.00
N GLU A 115 31.29 -1.73 -20.57
CA GLU A 115 31.35 -2.08 -21.99
C GLU A 115 31.08 -0.88 -22.91
N ARG A 116 30.25 0.09 -22.48
CA ARG A 116 30.04 1.35 -23.22
C ARG A 116 31.29 2.23 -23.19
N LEU A 117 31.88 2.44 -22.01
CA LEU A 117 33.10 3.23 -21.84
C LEU A 117 34.31 2.60 -22.56
N GLU A 118 34.40 1.27 -22.58
CA GLU A 118 35.42 0.54 -23.34
C GLU A 118 35.26 0.74 -24.84
N LYS A 119 34.03 0.59 -25.38
CA LYS A 119 33.73 0.88 -26.79
C LYS A 119 33.94 2.36 -27.16
N GLU A 120 33.60 3.29 -26.28
CA GLU A 120 33.86 4.72 -26.50
C GLU A 120 35.36 5.02 -26.52
N ARG A 121 36.14 4.35 -25.67
CA ARG A 121 37.60 4.42 -25.69
C ARG A 121 38.18 3.82 -26.97
N GLU A 122 37.72 2.65 -27.41
CA GLU A 122 38.14 2.03 -28.68
C GLU A 122 37.78 2.93 -29.89
N GLU A 123 36.58 3.52 -29.91
CA GLU A 123 36.15 4.44 -30.97
C GLU A 123 37.00 5.72 -30.96
N ARG A 124 37.38 6.22 -29.78
CA ARG A 124 38.29 7.36 -29.64
C ARG A 124 39.71 7.02 -30.11
N GLU A 125 40.27 5.87 -29.72
CA GLU A 125 41.58 5.41 -30.18
C GLU A 125 41.58 5.17 -31.71
N ARG A 126 40.48 4.65 -32.28
CA ARG A 126 40.28 4.54 -33.73
C ARG A 126 40.24 5.92 -34.40
N LYS A 127 39.48 6.89 -33.88
CA LYS A 127 39.43 8.27 -34.42
C LYS A 127 40.78 8.97 -34.35
N GLU A 128 41.50 8.85 -33.23
CA GLU A 128 42.85 9.41 -33.11
C GLU A 128 43.83 8.77 -34.10
N ARG A 129 43.68 7.47 -34.41
CA ARG A 129 44.45 6.80 -35.45
C ARG A 129 44.09 7.28 -36.85
N GLU A 130 42.80 7.37 -37.19
CA GLU A 130 42.32 7.90 -38.47
C GLU A 130 42.75 9.37 -38.66
N GLU A 131 42.76 10.19 -37.60
CA GLU A 131 43.23 11.57 -37.64
C GLU A 131 44.74 11.67 -37.85
N ARG A 132 45.54 10.80 -37.22
CA ARG A 132 46.99 10.70 -37.48
C ARG A 132 47.25 10.31 -38.93
N GLU A 133 46.59 9.26 -39.44
CA GLU A 133 46.71 8.86 -40.85
C GLU A 133 46.24 9.96 -41.82
N ARG A 134 45.27 10.80 -41.43
CA ARG A 134 44.85 11.96 -42.23
C ARG A 134 45.91 13.06 -42.22
N LYS A 135 46.49 13.38 -41.07
CA LYS A 135 47.60 14.33 -40.92
C LYS A 135 48.83 13.89 -41.70
N ASP A 136 49.21 12.61 -41.64
CA ASP A 136 50.33 12.06 -42.42
C ASP A 136 50.10 12.19 -43.94
N ARG A 137 48.85 12.01 -44.41
CA ARG A 137 48.47 12.22 -45.82
C ARG A 137 48.48 13.70 -46.21
N GLU A 138 47.95 14.57 -45.37
CA GLU A 138 47.96 16.03 -45.57
C GLU A 138 49.40 16.58 -45.58
N GLU A 139 50.26 16.14 -44.66
CA GLU A 139 51.68 16.51 -44.61
C GLU A 139 52.45 15.99 -45.83
N LYS A 140 52.22 14.73 -46.24
CA LYS A 140 52.83 14.17 -47.44
C LYS A 140 52.39 14.93 -48.71
N ALA A 141 51.11 15.24 -48.84
CA ALA A 141 50.59 16.04 -49.95
C ALA A 141 51.17 17.47 -49.95
N ALA A 142 51.25 18.13 -48.78
CA ALA A 142 51.88 19.45 -48.66
C ALA A 142 53.38 19.41 -49.00
N ARG A 143 54.08 18.31 -48.69
CA ARG A 143 55.50 18.12 -49.01
C ARG A 143 55.73 17.83 -50.50
N GLU A 144 54.81 17.13 -51.16
CA GLU A 144 54.80 16.97 -52.62
C GLU A 144 54.43 18.27 -53.34
N GLN A 145 53.46 19.04 -52.83
CA GLN A 145 53.07 20.34 -53.38
C GLN A 145 54.18 21.38 -53.22
N ARG A 146 54.90 21.42 -52.10
CA ARG A 146 56.10 22.26 -51.95
C ARG A 146 57.18 21.90 -52.98
N ARG A 147 57.44 20.61 -53.20
CA ARG A 147 58.37 20.14 -54.24
C ARG A 147 57.90 20.45 -55.67
N GLY A 148 56.58 20.48 -55.91
CA GLY A 148 56.00 20.93 -57.18
C GLY A 148 56.26 22.42 -57.42
N ASN A 149 55.91 23.26 -56.45
CA ASN A 149 56.13 24.71 -56.53
C ASN A 149 57.62 25.10 -56.58
N GLU A 150 58.49 24.33 -55.92
CA GLU A 150 59.95 24.52 -55.95
C GLU A 150 60.51 24.20 -57.34
N ARG A 151 60.04 23.12 -57.99
CA ARG A 151 60.38 22.81 -59.39
C ARG A 151 59.82 23.81 -60.38
N GLU A 152 58.56 24.22 -60.24
CA GLU A 152 57.94 25.22 -61.12
C GLU A 152 58.68 26.58 -61.01
N ARG A 153 59.20 26.88 -59.82
CA ARG A 153 60.05 28.06 -59.60
C ARG A 153 61.43 27.92 -60.25
N GLU A 154 62.10 26.78 -60.07
CA GLU A 154 63.38 26.49 -60.76
C GLU A 154 63.23 26.47 -62.29
N GLU A 155 62.08 26.05 -62.80
CA GLU A 155 61.75 26.03 -64.24
C GLU A 155 61.52 27.45 -64.76
N ARG A 156 60.73 28.28 -64.07
CA ARG A 156 60.55 29.70 -64.40
C ARG A 156 61.85 30.51 -64.28
N GLU A 157 62.69 30.24 -63.28
CA GLU A 157 63.98 30.94 -63.13
C GLU A 157 64.94 30.58 -64.29
N ARG A 158 64.86 29.36 -64.85
CA ARG A 158 65.58 28.98 -66.09
C ARG A 158 64.98 29.60 -67.35
N GLU A 159 63.65 29.60 -67.49
CA GLU A 159 62.98 30.25 -68.64
C GLU A 159 63.28 31.76 -68.67
N GLU A 160 63.37 32.42 -67.51
CA GLU A 160 63.73 33.84 -67.41
C GLU A 160 65.23 34.09 -67.67
N GLU A 161 66.11 33.13 -67.35
CA GLU A 161 67.55 33.17 -67.67
C GLU A 161 67.80 32.95 -69.18
N GLU A 162 67.13 31.95 -69.79
CA GLU A 162 67.18 31.69 -71.24
C GLU A 162 66.57 32.84 -72.06
N ALA A 163 65.49 33.47 -71.57
CA ALA A 163 64.91 34.66 -72.21
C ALA A 163 65.86 35.87 -72.19
N ARG A 164 66.63 36.06 -71.10
CA ARG A 164 67.64 37.12 -71.00
C ARG A 164 68.83 36.86 -71.92
N GLU A 165 69.31 35.62 -72.04
CA GLU A 165 70.32 35.27 -73.04
C GLU A 165 69.83 35.50 -74.48
N GLN A 166 68.55 35.25 -74.79
CA GLN A 166 67.99 35.53 -76.11
C GLN A 166 67.88 37.04 -76.39
N GLU A 167 67.45 37.85 -75.41
CA GLU A 167 67.37 39.31 -75.57
C GLU A 167 68.76 39.97 -75.70
N GLU A 168 69.78 39.42 -75.04
CA GLU A 168 71.18 39.86 -75.16
C GLU A 168 71.75 39.52 -76.55
N ARG A 169 71.53 38.30 -77.04
CA ARG A 169 71.94 37.88 -78.40
C ARG A 169 71.24 38.70 -79.50
N GLU A 170 69.94 38.99 -79.35
CA GLU A 170 69.23 39.86 -80.30
C GLU A 170 69.74 41.31 -80.30
N ARG A 171 70.30 41.80 -79.20
CA ARG A 171 70.96 43.12 -79.15
C ARG A 171 72.31 43.12 -79.86
N GLU A 172 73.13 42.10 -79.63
CA GLU A 172 74.43 41.96 -80.31
C GLU A 172 74.28 41.77 -81.83
N GLU A 173 73.24 41.05 -82.27
CA GLU A 173 72.95 40.85 -83.69
C GLU A 173 72.50 42.17 -84.36
N LYS A 174 71.60 42.93 -83.73
CA LYS A 174 71.15 44.25 -84.23
C LYS A 174 72.30 45.28 -84.30
N GLU A 175 73.22 45.30 -83.32
CA GLU A 175 74.38 46.20 -83.37
C GLU A 175 75.39 45.79 -84.48
N ARG A 176 75.41 44.52 -84.88
CA ARG A 176 76.20 44.04 -86.02
C ARG A 176 75.59 44.43 -87.36
N GLU A 177 74.28 44.25 -87.53
CA GLU A 177 73.58 44.59 -88.77
C GLU A 177 73.60 46.09 -89.06
N GLU A 178 73.48 46.95 -88.04
CA GLU A 178 73.52 48.41 -88.22
C GLU A 178 74.89 48.91 -88.71
N ARG A 179 75.99 48.26 -88.26
CA ARG A 179 77.36 48.55 -88.73
C ARG A 179 77.63 48.05 -90.15
N GLU A 180 77.07 46.90 -90.56
CA GLU A 180 77.19 46.43 -91.95
C GLU A 180 76.35 47.26 -92.95
N GLN A 181 75.22 47.84 -92.52
CA GLN A 181 74.39 48.68 -93.39
C GLN A 181 75.03 50.04 -93.72
N GLU A 182 75.84 50.63 -92.82
CA GLU A 182 76.55 51.88 -93.10
C GLU A 182 77.72 51.70 -94.08
N GLU A 183 78.40 50.54 -94.06
CA GLU A 183 79.52 50.24 -94.96
C GLU A 183 79.05 49.90 -96.38
N ARG A 184 78.01 49.06 -96.51
CA ARG A 184 77.45 48.66 -97.82
C ARG A 184 76.84 49.83 -98.60
N ALA A 185 76.31 50.84 -97.92
CA ALA A 185 75.78 52.05 -98.55
C ALA A 185 76.84 52.92 -99.27
N ARG A 186 78.13 52.79 -98.92
CA ARG A 186 79.22 53.54 -99.57
C ARG A 186 79.87 52.82 -100.75
N GLU A 187 79.62 51.52 -100.91
CA GLU A 187 80.19 50.71 -101.98
C GLU A 187 79.24 50.57 -103.20
N GLU A 188 77.93 50.49 -102.97
CA GLU A 188 76.94 50.36 -104.06
C GLU A 188 76.90 51.55 -105.04
N GLU A 189 77.31 52.76 -104.63
CA GLU A 189 77.33 53.93 -105.51
C GLU A 189 78.41 53.84 -106.60
N ARG A 190 79.51 53.11 -106.33
CA ARG A 190 80.62 52.93 -107.29
C ARG A 190 80.44 51.73 -108.20
N GLU A 191 79.69 50.71 -107.75
CA GLU A 191 79.54 49.47 -108.51
C GLU A 191 78.46 49.53 -109.61
N ARG A 192 77.49 50.45 -109.49
CA ARG A 192 76.40 50.63 -110.48
C ARG A 192 76.87 51.12 -111.85
N GLN A 193 78.02 51.79 -111.94
CA GLN A 193 78.54 52.33 -113.21
C GLN A 193 79.36 51.34 -114.04
N LEU A 194 79.78 50.18 -113.48
CA LEU A 194 80.57 49.18 -114.21
C LEU A 194 79.76 47.94 -114.66
N LYS A 195 78.59 47.71 -114.06
CA LYS A 195 77.76 46.50 -114.31
C LYS A 195 76.80 46.60 -115.50
N GLU A 196 76.55 47.80 -116.02
CA GLU A 196 75.64 48.00 -117.16
C GLU A 196 76.28 47.66 -118.53
N GLU A 197 77.60 47.75 -118.66
CA GLU A 197 78.30 47.51 -119.94
C GLU A 197 78.61 46.02 -120.20
N ASN A 198 78.94 45.24 -119.16
CA ASN A 198 79.28 43.81 -119.31
C ASN A 198 78.07 42.89 -119.49
N ALA A 199 76.89 43.25 -118.98
CA ALA A 199 75.67 42.43 -119.05
C ALA A 199 75.17 42.18 -120.49
N ARG A 200 75.68 42.92 -121.48
CA ARG A 200 75.28 42.84 -122.89
C ARG A 200 76.14 41.90 -123.75
N ARG A 201 77.37 41.57 -123.34
CA ARG A 201 78.28 40.67 -124.11
C ARG A 201 78.22 39.21 -123.66
N GLU A 202 77.88 38.94 -122.40
CA GLU A 202 77.93 37.58 -121.85
C GLU A 202 76.75 36.67 -122.25
N ARG A 203 75.71 37.22 -122.90
CA ARG A 203 74.50 36.46 -123.29
C ARG A 203 74.61 35.72 -124.63
N GLU A 204 75.54 36.09 -125.51
CA GLU A 204 75.66 35.46 -126.84
C GLU A 204 76.70 34.33 -126.89
N GLU A 205 77.59 34.21 -125.89
CA GLU A 205 78.66 33.19 -125.89
C GLU A 205 78.27 31.91 -125.13
N ARG A 206 77.38 32.01 -124.14
CA ARG A 206 76.91 30.86 -123.32
C ARG A 206 75.98 29.89 -124.07
N GLU A 207 75.35 30.31 -125.17
CA GLU A 207 74.44 29.44 -125.96
C GLU A 207 75.20 28.38 -126.76
N ARG A 208 76.51 28.58 -127.03
CA ARG A 208 77.32 27.66 -127.84
C ARG A 208 77.99 26.53 -127.05
N GLN A 209 78.19 26.69 -125.74
CA GLN A 209 78.82 25.68 -124.87
C GLN A 209 77.80 24.67 -124.29
N LEU A 210 76.52 25.05 -124.22
CA LEU A 210 75.42 24.24 -123.66
C LEU A 210 75.06 22.97 -124.47
N ARG A 211 75.64 22.75 -125.65
CA ARG A 211 75.44 21.53 -126.48
C ARG A 211 76.54 20.49 -126.34
N GLU A 212 77.65 20.80 -125.70
CA GLU A 212 78.78 19.87 -125.52
C GLU A 212 78.86 19.32 -124.08
N GLU A 213 78.32 20.06 -123.10
CA GLU A 213 78.24 19.60 -121.70
C GLU A 213 77.04 18.65 -121.43
N SER A 214 75.97 18.75 -122.24
CA SER A 214 74.73 17.98 -122.03
C SER A 214 74.91 16.46 -122.20
N ALA A 215 75.89 16.02 -123.00
CA ALA A 215 76.20 14.61 -123.20
C ALA A 215 76.98 13.95 -122.04
N ARG A 216 77.56 14.75 -121.13
CA ARG A 216 78.34 14.26 -119.99
C ARG A 216 77.50 14.09 -118.73
N ARG A 217 76.53 14.98 -118.49
CA ARG A 217 75.64 14.94 -117.31
C ARG A 217 74.59 13.83 -117.36
N GLU A 218 74.18 13.38 -118.55
CA GLU A 218 73.15 12.32 -118.72
C GLU A 218 73.59 10.93 -118.18
N ARG A 219 74.89 10.69 -118.00
CA ARG A 219 75.41 9.44 -117.42
C ARG A 219 75.45 9.43 -115.89
N GLU A 220 75.57 10.58 -115.24
CA GLU A 220 75.63 10.69 -113.77
C GLU A 220 74.22 10.80 -113.14
N GLU A 221 73.24 11.35 -113.86
CA GLU A 221 71.87 11.49 -113.33
C GLU A 221 71.11 10.15 -113.23
N ARG A 222 71.50 9.14 -114.02
CA ARG A 222 70.86 7.82 -114.01
C ARG A 222 71.16 7.02 -112.75
N GLU A 223 72.36 7.17 -112.17
CA GLU A 223 72.80 6.42 -110.99
C GLU A 223 72.21 6.98 -109.67
N ARG A 224 71.91 8.28 -109.63
CA ARG A 224 71.31 8.94 -108.46
C ARG A 224 69.83 8.56 -108.27
N ARG A 225 69.08 8.37 -109.36
CA ARG A 225 67.65 8.06 -109.34
C ARG A 225 67.30 6.62 -108.93
N GLU A 226 68.27 5.70 -108.92
CA GLU A 226 68.07 4.33 -108.41
C GLU A 226 68.19 4.27 -106.88
N ARG A 227 69.20 4.93 -106.30
CA ARG A 227 69.41 4.96 -104.83
C ARG A 227 68.25 5.64 -104.08
N GLU A 228 67.65 6.68 -104.67
CA GLU A 228 66.49 7.40 -104.10
C GLU A 228 65.18 6.60 -104.15
N LYS A 229 65.09 5.56 -105.01
CA LYS A 229 63.92 4.66 -105.07
C LYS A 229 63.94 3.58 -103.99
N GLU A 230 65.10 2.99 -103.74
CA GLU A 230 65.24 1.90 -102.75
C GLU A 230 64.99 2.37 -101.30
N GLU A 231 65.39 3.61 -100.97
CA GLU A 231 65.16 4.18 -99.65
C GLU A 231 63.67 4.46 -99.38
N ARG A 232 62.93 4.86 -100.42
CA ARG A 232 61.49 5.18 -100.33
C ARG A 232 60.61 3.93 -100.19
N GLU A 233 60.93 2.84 -100.89
CA GLU A 233 60.23 1.56 -100.73
C GLU A 233 60.44 0.93 -99.34
N ARG A 234 61.60 1.18 -98.71
CA ARG A 234 61.89 0.68 -97.37
C ARG A 234 61.02 1.36 -96.30
N GLN A 235 60.86 2.69 -96.37
CA GLN A 235 60.02 3.45 -95.43
C GLN A 235 58.53 3.06 -95.55
N GLU A 236 58.02 2.89 -96.78
CA GLU A 236 56.60 2.55 -96.99
C GLU A 236 56.23 1.13 -96.47
N ARG A 237 57.19 0.19 -96.45
CA ARG A 237 56.98 -1.14 -95.85
C ARG A 237 56.88 -1.09 -94.33
N GLU A 238 57.71 -0.28 -93.67
CA GLU A 238 57.72 -0.15 -92.21
C GLU A 238 56.45 0.57 -91.69
N GLU A 239 55.93 1.54 -92.42
CA GLU A 239 54.69 2.25 -92.08
C GLU A 239 53.44 1.36 -92.25
N ARG A 240 53.36 0.57 -93.33
CA ARG A 240 52.27 -0.41 -93.56
C ARG A 240 52.25 -1.54 -92.51
N GLU A 241 53.37 -1.87 -91.88
CA GLU A 241 53.43 -2.80 -90.74
C GLU A 241 52.87 -2.19 -89.45
N ARG A 242 53.20 -0.92 -89.14
CA ARG A 242 52.71 -0.21 -87.94
C ARG A 242 51.19 -0.08 -87.95
N LEU A 243 50.62 0.38 -89.06
CA LEU A 243 49.17 0.52 -89.25
C LEU A 243 48.39 -0.80 -89.13
N LYS A 244 49.00 -1.94 -89.48
CA LYS A 244 48.39 -3.27 -89.29
C LYS A 244 48.40 -3.72 -87.83
N LYS A 245 49.48 -3.44 -87.10
CA LYS A 245 49.60 -3.76 -85.67
C LYS A 245 48.62 -2.93 -84.83
N GLU A 246 48.52 -1.62 -85.11
CA GLU A 246 47.58 -0.71 -84.43
C GLU A 246 46.11 -1.12 -84.63
N ARG A 247 45.71 -1.49 -85.86
CA ARG A 247 44.34 -1.98 -86.13
C ARG A 247 43.97 -3.23 -85.32
N LEU A 248 44.89 -4.21 -85.24
CA LEU A 248 44.65 -5.45 -84.49
C LEU A 248 44.57 -5.21 -82.98
N GLU A 249 45.36 -4.28 -82.45
CA GLU A 249 45.31 -3.91 -81.04
C GLU A 249 44.01 -3.18 -80.68
N LYS A 250 43.56 -2.25 -81.55
CA LYS A 250 42.29 -1.54 -81.37
C LYS A 250 41.09 -2.49 -81.41
N GLU A 251 41.07 -3.44 -82.34
CA GLU A 251 40.02 -4.46 -82.40
C GLU A 251 40.00 -5.37 -81.15
N ARG A 252 41.18 -5.69 -80.59
CA ARG A 252 41.27 -6.44 -79.32
C ARG A 252 40.65 -5.67 -78.15
N GLN A 253 40.98 -4.38 -78.03
CA GLN A 253 40.44 -3.51 -76.98
C GLN A 253 38.91 -3.30 -77.10
N GLU A 254 38.37 -3.20 -78.32
CA GLU A 254 36.92 -3.06 -78.53
C GLU A 254 36.16 -4.35 -78.16
N ARG A 255 36.68 -5.53 -78.51
CA ARG A 255 36.11 -6.82 -78.08
C ARG A 255 36.15 -7.00 -76.56
N GLU A 256 37.23 -6.57 -75.91
CA GLU A 256 37.37 -6.62 -74.44
C GLU A 256 36.37 -5.68 -73.73
N ARG A 257 36.19 -4.45 -74.25
CA ARG A 257 35.18 -3.50 -73.74
C ARG A 257 33.76 -4.02 -73.94
N ALA A 258 33.45 -4.66 -75.08
CA ALA A 258 32.14 -5.25 -75.34
C ALA A 258 31.81 -6.38 -74.35
N LEU A 259 32.74 -7.31 -74.11
CA LEU A 259 32.58 -8.39 -73.12
C LEU A 259 32.38 -7.85 -71.70
N ARG A 260 33.13 -6.80 -71.31
CA ARG A 260 32.97 -6.14 -70.01
C ARG A 260 31.58 -5.54 -69.83
N MET A 261 31.06 -4.85 -70.85
CA MET A 261 29.70 -4.29 -70.85
C MET A 261 28.61 -5.37 -70.81
N GLU A 262 28.82 -6.53 -71.45
CA GLU A 262 27.87 -7.64 -71.40
C GLU A 262 27.83 -8.29 -70.01
N MET A 263 29.00 -8.53 -69.41
CA MET A 263 29.13 -9.04 -68.04
C MET A 263 28.49 -8.10 -67.02
N GLU A 264 28.69 -6.79 -67.16
CA GLU A 264 28.08 -5.78 -66.29
C GLU A 264 26.54 -5.76 -66.42
N ARG A 265 26.00 -5.89 -67.64
CA ARG A 265 24.53 -6.00 -67.84
C ARG A 265 23.95 -7.27 -67.23
N LYS A 266 24.66 -8.41 -67.29
CA LYS A 266 24.25 -9.66 -66.64
C LYS A 266 24.30 -9.54 -65.11
N ALA A 267 25.38 -9.01 -64.55
CA ALA A 267 25.51 -8.76 -63.11
C ALA A 267 24.44 -7.78 -62.58
N ALA A 268 24.13 -6.71 -63.34
CA ALA A 268 23.07 -5.76 -63.00
C ALA A 268 21.66 -6.37 -63.05
N ALA A 269 21.40 -7.33 -63.95
CA ALA A 269 20.13 -8.06 -63.99
C ALA A 269 20.00 -9.00 -62.78
N GLU A 270 21.05 -9.77 -62.47
CA GLU A 270 21.07 -10.69 -61.32
C GLU A 270 20.97 -9.94 -59.98
N ALA A 271 21.59 -8.76 -59.86
CA ALA A 271 21.46 -7.89 -58.70
C ALA A 271 20.01 -7.39 -58.49
N ARG A 272 19.27 -7.11 -59.58
CA ARG A 272 17.85 -6.73 -59.50
C ARG A 272 16.95 -7.89 -59.07
N GLU A 273 17.21 -9.11 -59.57
CA GLU A 273 16.51 -10.33 -59.14
C GLU A 273 16.75 -10.61 -57.65
N LYS A 274 18.02 -10.60 -57.21
CA LYS A 274 18.41 -10.74 -55.80
C LYS A 274 17.76 -9.68 -54.90
N ALA A 275 17.68 -8.43 -55.37
CA ALA A 275 17.01 -7.35 -54.64
C ALA A 275 15.49 -7.54 -54.53
N ARG A 276 14.83 -8.13 -55.55
CA ARG A 276 13.40 -8.48 -55.50
C ARG A 276 13.13 -9.57 -54.46
N ILE A 277 13.89 -10.67 -54.51
CA ILE A 277 13.79 -11.78 -53.55
C ILE A 277 14.05 -11.30 -52.12
N ALA A 278 15.05 -10.42 -51.92
CA ALA A 278 15.36 -9.85 -50.61
C ALA A 278 14.23 -8.95 -50.05
N ARG A 279 13.50 -8.22 -50.92
CA ARG A 279 12.32 -7.44 -50.51
C ARG A 279 11.15 -8.36 -50.14
N GLU A 280 10.82 -9.32 -51.01
CA GLU A 280 9.76 -10.31 -50.72
C GLU A 280 10.02 -11.10 -49.43
N ALA A 281 11.28 -11.43 -49.13
CA ALA A 281 11.67 -12.05 -47.86
C ALA A 281 11.55 -11.11 -46.65
N ALA A 282 11.94 -9.83 -46.80
CA ALA A 282 11.80 -8.83 -45.74
C ALA A 282 10.33 -8.51 -45.42
N ASP A 283 9.45 -8.49 -46.43
CA ASP A 283 8.03 -8.25 -46.26
C ASP A 283 7.32 -9.46 -45.60
N ARG A 284 7.71 -10.69 -45.93
CA ARG A 284 7.26 -11.90 -45.21
C ARG A 284 7.69 -11.88 -43.74
N ALA A 285 8.95 -11.57 -43.46
CA ALA A 285 9.45 -11.48 -42.09
C ALA A 285 8.73 -10.38 -41.27
N ARG A 286 8.33 -9.27 -41.90
CA ARG A 286 7.48 -8.24 -41.28
C ARG A 286 6.06 -8.74 -41.01
N ALA A 287 5.47 -9.49 -41.94
CA ALA A 287 4.14 -10.07 -41.76
C ALA A 287 4.11 -11.10 -40.62
N GLU A 288 5.05 -12.04 -40.60
CA GLU A 288 5.22 -13.03 -39.53
C GLU A 288 5.45 -12.38 -38.16
N TRP A 289 6.24 -11.29 -38.11
CA TRP A 289 6.45 -10.54 -36.87
C TRP A 289 5.18 -9.84 -36.37
N MET A 290 4.40 -9.22 -37.26
CA MET A 290 3.10 -8.62 -36.93
C MET A 290 2.08 -9.67 -36.46
N GLU A 291 2.08 -10.86 -37.06
CA GLU A 291 1.21 -11.97 -36.65
C GLU A 291 1.60 -12.53 -35.28
N GLN A 292 2.90 -12.72 -35.00
CA GLN A 292 3.37 -13.09 -33.67
C GLN A 292 3.02 -12.04 -32.61
N GLU A 293 3.11 -10.75 -32.94
CA GLU A 293 2.76 -9.68 -32.00
C GLU A 293 1.24 -9.63 -31.76
N ARG A 294 0.41 -9.89 -32.79
CA ARG A 294 -1.04 -10.04 -32.63
C ARG A 294 -1.38 -11.24 -31.74
N LEU A 295 -0.74 -12.39 -31.93
CA LEU A 295 -0.93 -13.58 -31.08
C LEU A 295 -0.48 -13.34 -29.62
N LYS A 296 0.56 -12.52 -29.39
CA LYS A 296 0.93 -12.09 -28.02
C LYS A 296 -0.12 -11.18 -27.41
N GLN A 297 -0.67 -10.23 -28.18
CA GLN A 297 -1.74 -9.34 -27.71
C GLN A 297 -3.00 -10.15 -27.38
N GLU A 298 -3.43 -11.03 -28.28
CA GLU A 298 -4.57 -11.94 -28.10
C GLU A 298 -4.39 -12.83 -26.87
N ARG A 299 -3.19 -13.38 -26.65
CA ARG A 299 -2.86 -14.16 -25.44
C ARG A 299 -2.85 -13.33 -24.16
N LEU A 300 -2.41 -12.08 -24.21
CA LEU A 300 -2.47 -11.14 -23.07
C LEU A 300 -3.90 -10.67 -22.78
N GLU A 301 -4.75 -10.55 -23.81
CA GLU A 301 -6.18 -10.28 -23.64
C GLU A 301 -6.90 -11.48 -23.04
N GLN A 302 -6.60 -12.70 -23.51
CA GLN A 302 -7.06 -13.96 -22.93
C GLN A 302 -6.70 -14.03 -21.44
N GLU A 303 -5.42 -13.83 -21.07
CA GLU A 303 -4.95 -13.85 -19.68
C GLU A 303 -5.66 -12.78 -18.81
N ARG A 304 -6.00 -11.62 -19.39
CA ARG A 304 -6.78 -10.58 -18.69
C ARG A 304 -8.24 -10.95 -18.51
N LEU A 305 -8.85 -11.65 -19.46
CA LEU A 305 -10.22 -12.18 -19.34
C LEU A 305 -10.28 -13.30 -18.30
N ASP A 306 -9.38 -14.29 -18.38
CA ASP A 306 -9.25 -15.39 -17.42
C ASP A 306 -9.05 -14.85 -15.99
N LYS A 307 -8.24 -13.79 -15.84
CA LYS A 307 -8.01 -13.12 -14.55
C LYS A 307 -9.24 -12.38 -14.03
N LEU A 308 -10.02 -11.72 -14.90
CA LEU A 308 -11.27 -11.07 -14.52
C LEU A 308 -12.36 -12.09 -14.14
N GLU A 309 -12.39 -13.24 -14.82
CA GLU A 309 -13.30 -14.34 -14.49
C GLU A 309 -12.93 -15.00 -13.15
N ALA A 310 -11.64 -15.25 -12.90
CA ALA A 310 -11.14 -15.71 -11.61
C ALA A 310 -11.41 -14.70 -10.47
N GLU A 311 -11.29 -13.39 -10.72
CA GLU A 311 -11.63 -12.35 -9.75
C GLU A 311 -13.15 -12.33 -9.45
N ARG A 312 -14.01 -12.51 -10.46
CA ARG A 312 -15.46 -12.63 -10.28
C ARG A 312 -15.84 -13.87 -9.46
N LEU A 313 -15.25 -15.03 -9.75
CA LEU A 313 -15.47 -16.27 -8.99
C LEU A 313 -15.04 -16.09 -7.53
N ALA A 314 -13.86 -15.52 -7.29
CA ALA A 314 -13.38 -15.24 -5.93
C ALA A 314 -14.24 -14.20 -5.19
N GLU A 315 -14.85 -13.24 -5.89
CA GLU A 315 -15.82 -12.30 -5.30
C GLU A 315 -17.15 -13.01 -4.95
N GLU A 316 -17.60 -13.94 -5.78
CA GLU A 316 -18.80 -14.75 -5.56
C GLU A 316 -18.63 -15.71 -4.37
N GLU A 317 -17.52 -16.44 -4.29
CA GLU A 317 -17.16 -17.27 -3.13
C GLU A 317 -17.11 -16.44 -1.84
N ARG A 318 -16.51 -15.24 -1.87
CA ARG A 318 -16.50 -14.31 -0.72
C ARG A 318 -17.90 -13.87 -0.31
N LYS A 319 -18.79 -13.61 -1.27
CA LYS A 319 -20.21 -13.30 -1.00
C LYS A 319 -20.94 -14.50 -0.41
N GLU A 320 -20.62 -15.71 -0.85
CA GLU A 320 -21.23 -16.93 -0.31
C GLU A 320 -20.75 -17.25 1.11
N GLN A 321 -19.44 -17.19 1.38
CA GLN A 321 -18.88 -17.28 2.73
C GLN A 321 -19.43 -16.20 3.67
N ALA A 322 -19.67 -14.98 3.17
CA ALA A 322 -20.32 -13.93 3.94
C ALA A 322 -21.79 -14.26 4.26
N ARG A 323 -22.54 -14.81 3.30
CA ARG A 323 -23.93 -15.30 3.52
C ARG A 323 -23.97 -16.47 4.50
N GLU A 324 -23.01 -17.39 4.44
CA GLU A 324 -22.91 -18.52 5.35
C GLU A 324 -22.57 -18.07 6.79
N LYS A 325 -21.56 -17.20 6.94
CA LYS A 325 -21.27 -16.56 8.24
C LYS A 325 -22.45 -15.78 8.80
N TYR A 326 -23.21 -15.09 7.94
CA TYR A 326 -24.45 -14.43 8.34
C TYR A 326 -25.52 -15.41 8.82
N ARG A 327 -25.72 -16.55 8.11
CA ARG A 327 -26.64 -17.62 8.54
C ARG A 327 -26.24 -18.23 9.88
N LEU A 328 -24.96 -18.53 10.08
CA LEU A 328 -24.42 -19.03 11.35
C LEU A 328 -24.62 -18.01 12.47
N SER A 329 -24.33 -16.72 12.23
CA SER A 329 -24.58 -15.66 13.20
C SER A 329 -26.07 -15.49 13.53
N GLU A 330 -26.97 -15.66 12.56
CA GLU A 330 -28.43 -15.67 12.77
C GLU A 330 -28.90 -16.88 13.59
N GLN A 331 -28.30 -18.06 13.38
CA GLN A 331 -28.57 -19.26 14.18
C GLN A 331 -28.12 -19.06 15.62
N SER A 332 -26.87 -18.67 15.86
CA SER A 332 -26.37 -18.41 17.21
C SER A 332 -27.12 -17.26 17.91
N ARG A 333 -27.64 -16.26 17.18
CA ARG A 333 -28.49 -15.23 17.76
C ARG A 333 -29.85 -15.78 18.20
N LYS A 334 -30.46 -16.68 17.42
CA LYS A 334 -31.72 -17.35 17.77
C LYS A 334 -31.56 -18.31 18.93
N GLU A 335 -30.45 -19.06 18.97
CA GLU A 335 -30.10 -19.93 20.11
C GLU A 335 -29.90 -19.12 21.40
N ALA A 336 -29.27 -17.94 21.31
CA ALA A 336 -29.14 -17.01 22.45
C ALA A 336 -30.51 -16.43 22.87
N GLU A 337 -31.33 -15.96 21.92
CA GLU A 337 -32.69 -15.47 22.19
C GLU A 337 -33.59 -16.56 22.81
N GLU A 338 -33.43 -17.83 22.42
CA GLU A 338 -34.12 -18.97 23.01
C GLU A 338 -33.63 -19.29 24.42
N LEU A 339 -32.31 -19.25 24.66
CA LEU A 339 -31.72 -19.41 26.00
C LEU A 339 -32.21 -18.31 26.95
N ASP A 340 -32.21 -17.06 26.50
CA ASP A 340 -32.73 -15.91 27.26
C ASP A 340 -34.23 -16.07 27.55
N ARG A 341 -35.02 -16.54 26.57
CA ARG A 341 -36.44 -16.85 26.79
C ARG A 341 -36.64 -17.97 27.82
N LEU A 342 -35.84 -19.03 27.79
CA LEU A 342 -35.91 -20.14 28.75
C LEU A 342 -35.46 -19.72 30.15
N THR A 343 -34.48 -18.82 30.28
CA THR A 343 -34.09 -18.27 31.59
C THR A 343 -35.15 -17.32 32.15
N ALA A 344 -35.75 -16.47 31.31
CA ALA A 344 -36.88 -15.64 31.69
C ALA A 344 -38.10 -16.47 32.13
N GLU A 345 -38.42 -17.57 31.43
CA GLU A 345 -39.51 -18.48 31.83
C GLU A 345 -39.24 -19.15 33.19
N ARG A 346 -37.98 -19.52 33.47
CA ARG A 346 -37.57 -20.05 34.78
C ARG A 346 -37.73 -19.01 35.89
N LEU A 347 -37.31 -17.76 35.65
CA LEU A 347 -37.47 -16.66 36.61
C LEU A 347 -38.95 -16.36 36.88
N MET A 348 -39.79 -16.26 35.84
CA MET A 348 -41.23 -16.09 35.98
C MET A 348 -41.88 -17.22 36.80
N LYS A 349 -41.49 -18.48 36.57
CA LYS A 349 -41.98 -19.63 37.36
C LYS A 349 -41.45 -19.63 38.81
N GLU A 350 -40.29 -19.04 39.06
CA GLU A 350 -39.77 -18.87 40.42
C GLU A 350 -40.49 -17.74 41.16
N GLU A 351 -40.79 -16.63 40.48
CA GLU A 351 -41.62 -15.54 41.03
C GLU A 351 -43.06 -15.97 41.27
N GLU A 352 -43.67 -16.75 40.36
CA GLU A 352 -44.99 -17.34 40.57
C GLU A 352 -45.01 -18.26 41.80
N ARG A 353 -43.97 -19.08 41.98
CA ARG A 353 -43.81 -19.90 43.20
C ARG A 353 -43.63 -19.07 44.46
N LYS A 354 -42.89 -17.96 44.41
CA LYS A 354 -42.72 -17.03 45.55
C LYS A 354 -44.02 -16.34 45.90
N LEU A 355 -44.74 -15.80 44.92
CA LEU A 355 -46.06 -15.18 45.11
C LEU A 355 -47.07 -16.17 45.67
N LYS A 356 -47.08 -17.41 45.16
CA LYS A 356 -47.95 -18.47 45.69
C LYS A 356 -47.59 -18.84 47.13
N ALA A 357 -46.30 -18.98 47.45
CA ALA A 357 -45.85 -19.26 48.81
C ALA A 357 -46.18 -18.11 49.78
N GLU A 358 -46.04 -16.84 49.34
CA GLU A 358 -46.45 -15.68 50.14
C GLU A 358 -47.97 -15.64 50.34
N GLN A 359 -48.75 -15.99 49.32
CA GLN A 359 -50.21 -16.09 49.44
C GLN A 359 -50.63 -17.21 50.40
N GLU A 360 -50.03 -18.40 50.30
CA GLU A 360 -50.23 -19.51 51.25
C GLU A 360 -49.82 -19.11 52.69
N GLU A 361 -48.76 -18.29 52.86
CA GLU A 361 -48.37 -17.74 54.16
C GLU A 361 -49.39 -16.72 54.70
N ARG A 362 -49.89 -15.80 53.85
CA ARG A 362 -50.93 -14.83 54.22
C ARG A 362 -52.23 -15.53 54.63
N ASP A 363 -52.66 -16.53 53.86
CA ASP A 363 -53.85 -17.34 54.15
C ASP A 363 -53.67 -18.12 55.45
N ARG A 364 -52.47 -18.66 55.71
CA ARG A 364 -52.12 -19.28 56.99
C ARG A 364 -52.18 -18.29 58.16
N ARG A 365 -51.60 -17.09 58.03
CA ARG A 365 -51.66 -16.04 59.07
C ARG A 365 -53.10 -15.60 59.35
N LEU A 366 -53.94 -15.52 58.32
CA LEU A 366 -55.38 -15.25 58.47
C LEU A 366 -56.10 -16.38 59.21
N ALA A 367 -55.80 -17.64 58.88
CA ALA A 367 -56.36 -18.79 59.59
C ALA A 367 -55.92 -18.86 61.07
N GLU A 368 -54.66 -18.56 61.36
CA GLU A 368 -54.14 -18.46 62.73
C GLU A 368 -54.83 -17.30 63.50
N PHE A 369 -55.07 -16.15 62.87
CA PHE A 369 -55.82 -15.02 63.45
C PHE A 369 -57.30 -15.36 63.73
N VAL A 370 -57.99 -16.03 62.80
CA VAL A 370 -59.37 -16.50 63.01
C VAL A 370 -59.42 -17.50 64.16
N GLN A 371 -58.50 -18.47 64.20
CA GLN A 371 -58.43 -19.43 65.29
C GLN A 371 -58.13 -18.76 66.64
N GLN A 372 -57.38 -17.65 66.65
CA GLN A 372 -57.15 -16.87 67.87
C GLN A 372 -58.43 -16.16 68.33
N GLN A 373 -59.20 -15.53 67.43
CA GLN A 373 -60.52 -14.97 67.79
C GLN A 373 -61.50 -16.04 68.28
N GLU A 374 -61.51 -17.23 67.69
CA GLU A 374 -62.34 -18.35 68.16
C GLU A 374 -61.94 -18.80 69.57
N ARG A 375 -60.65 -18.78 69.91
CA ARG A 375 -60.18 -19.05 71.28
C ARG A 375 -60.59 -17.95 72.25
N GLU A 376 -60.38 -16.68 71.91
CA GLU A 376 -60.75 -15.54 72.76
C GLU A 376 -62.26 -15.51 73.02
N THR A 377 -63.09 -15.71 71.99
CA THR A 377 -64.55 -15.79 72.14
C THR A 377 -65.02 -17.04 72.90
N ALA A 378 -64.32 -18.18 72.79
CA ALA A 378 -64.59 -19.36 73.60
C ALA A 378 -64.17 -19.18 75.08
N GLU A 379 -63.06 -18.49 75.34
CA GLU A 379 -62.60 -18.12 76.68
C GLU A 379 -63.57 -17.14 77.35
N ASP A 380 -64.02 -16.11 76.63
CA ASP A 380 -65.03 -15.17 77.13
C ASP A 380 -66.40 -15.85 77.35
N ALA A 381 -66.80 -16.77 76.47
CA ALA A 381 -68.01 -17.58 76.68
C ALA A 381 -67.89 -18.48 77.92
N ASN A 382 -66.71 -19.04 78.20
CA ASN A 382 -66.45 -19.78 79.44
C ASN A 382 -66.41 -18.85 80.66
N ARG A 383 -65.81 -17.65 80.55
CA ARG A 383 -65.80 -16.64 81.61
C ARG A 383 -67.22 -16.21 81.98
N GLN A 384 -68.09 -15.95 81.00
CA GLN A 384 -69.51 -15.68 81.24
C GLN A 384 -70.25 -16.88 81.85
N ARG A 385 -69.90 -18.12 81.50
CA ARG A 385 -70.48 -19.33 82.14
C ARG A 385 -70.03 -19.46 83.59
N GLU A 386 -68.77 -19.16 83.91
CA GLU A 386 -68.29 -19.11 85.29
C GLU A 386 -68.94 -17.98 86.08
N GLU A 387 -69.05 -16.78 85.52
CA GLU A 387 -69.73 -15.66 86.15
C GLU A 387 -71.21 -15.96 86.42
N ARG A 388 -71.91 -16.60 85.48
CA ARG A 388 -73.28 -17.10 85.69
C ARG A 388 -73.34 -18.13 86.82
N ARG A 389 -72.40 -19.08 86.88
CA ARG A 389 -72.31 -20.05 87.99
C ARG A 389 -72.03 -19.37 89.34
N ARG A 390 -71.12 -18.37 89.38
CA ARG A 390 -70.83 -17.59 90.59
C ARG A 390 -72.04 -16.77 91.02
N ALA A 391 -72.74 -16.14 90.08
CA ALA A 391 -73.98 -15.40 90.33
C ALA A 391 -75.12 -16.32 90.80
N GLU A 392 -75.23 -17.54 90.26
CA GLU A 392 -76.20 -18.54 90.69
C GLU A 392 -75.91 -19.05 92.11
N VAL A 393 -74.63 -19.32 92.44
CA VAL A 393 -74.20 -19.67 93.81
C VAL A 393 -74.48 -18.52 94.79
N LEU A 394 -74.17 -17.27 94.40
CA LEU A 394 -74.49 -16.09 95.22
C LEU A 394 -76.01 -15.91 95.38
N ALA A 395 -76.80 -16.14 94.34
CA ALA A 395 -78.26 -16.07 94.39
C ALA A 395 -78.86 -17.18 95.28
N GLN A 396 -78.32 -18.41 95.24
CA GLN A 396 -78.69 -19.48 96.15
C GLN A 396 -78.32 -19.14 97.61
N GLN A 397 -77.14 -18.56 97.84
CA GLN A 397 -76.71 -18.10 99.15
C GLN A 397 -77.57 -16.94 99.68
N GLU A 398 -77.97 -16.00 98.80
CA GLU A 398 -78.89 -14.91 99.14
C GLU A 398 -80.33 -15.42 99.36
N GLN A 399 -80.79 -16.41 98.60
CA GLN A 399 -82.07 -17.08 98.85
C GLN A 399 -82.06 -17.82 100.20
N PHE A 400 -80.97 -18.51 100.53
CA PHE A 400 -80.79 -19.14 101.84
C PHE A 400 -80.79 -18.08 102.97
N ARG A 401 -80.09 -16.95 102.77
CA ARG A 401 -80.11 -15.82 103.72
C ARG A 401 -81.51 -15.20 103.84
N LYS A 402 -82.25 -15.06 102.73
CA LYS A 402 -83.65 -14.61 102.71
C LYS A 402 -84.58 -15.60 103.38
N GLN A 403 -84.34 -16.90 103.30
CA GLN A 403 -85.09 -17.92 104.04
C GLN A 403 -84.80 -17.83 105.55
N GLN A 404 -83.55 -17.60 105.96
CA GLN A 404 -83.22 -17.34 107.36
C GLN A 404 -83.82 -16.02 107.85
N GLU A 405 -83.71 -14.92 107.10
CA GLU A 405 -84.36 -13.64 107.41
C GLU A 405 -85.88 -13.75 107.41
N ALA A 406 -86.49 -14.59 106.56
CA ALA A 406 -87.93 -14.83 106.55
C ALA A 406 -88.39 -15.73 107.71
N ALA A 407 -87.59 -16.70 108.14
CA ALA A 407 -87.83 -17.45 109.37
C ALA A 407 -87.74 -16.53 110.60
N HIS A 408 -86.70 -15.69 110.65
CA HIS A 408 -86.51 -14.69 111.70
C HIS A 408 -87.59 -13.60 111.68
N LYS A 409 -88.08 -13.20 110.50
CA LYS A 409 -89.24 -12.30 110.35
C LYS A 409 -90.55 -12.99 110.70
N ARG A 410 -90.72 -14.30 110.49
CA ARG A 410 -91.89 -15.05 110.97
C ARG A 410 -91.92 -15.15 112.50
N GLN A 411 -90.77 -15.35 113.16
CA GLN A 411 -90.66 -15.22 114.61
C GLN A 411 -90.97 -13.78 115.07
N ALA A 412 -90.36 -12.77 114.47
CA ALA A 412 -90.60 -11.37 114.82
C ALA A 412 -92.02 -10.86 114.47
N GLN A 413 -92.74 -11.51 113.54
CA GLN A 413 -94.15 -11.25 113.24
C GLN A 413 -95.09 -11.97 114.21
N TRP A 414 -94.73 -13.15 114.72
CA TRP A 414 -95.43 -13.79 115.84
C TRP A 414 -95.37 -12.92 117.11
N GLU A 415 -94.24 -12.24 117.36
CA GLU A 415 -94.09 -11.31 118.48
C GLU A 415 -94.67 -9.90 118.23
N ARG A 416 -95.24 -9.62 117.06
CA ARG A 416 -95.74 -8.29 116.68
C ARG A 416 -97.08 -8.33 115.93
N GLN A 417 -97.99 -9.20 116.37
CA GLN A 417 -99.35 -9.26 115.85
C GLN A 417 -100.40 -8.87 116.89
N ASP A 418 -100.11 -7.81 117.67
CA ASP A 418 -101.03 -7.26 118.66
C ASP A 418 -100.96 -5.72 118.76
N ASN A 419 -101.11 -5.01 117.62
CA ASN A 419 -101.65 -3.64 117.62
C ASN A 419 -102.13 -3.13 116.24
N SER A 420 -103.23 -2.37 116.29
CA SER A 420 -103.70 -1.27 115.40
C SER A 420 -102.92 -1.04 114.08
N SER A 421 -103.49 -1.16 112.87
CA SER A 421 -104.63 -0.42 112.28
C SER A 421 -104.38 1.08 112.03
N GLU A 422 -104.97 1.59 110.92
CA GLU A 422 -105.02 3.00 110.47
C GLU A 422 -103.72 3.67 109.94
N ARG A 423 -103.76 4.73 109.09
CA ARG A 423 -104.62 5.08 107.94
C ARG A 423 -103.95 6.23 107.14
N SER A 424 -103.95 6.17 105.81
CA SER A 424 -103.93 7.33 104.87
C SER A 424 -102.74 8.33 104.78
N ARG A 425 -102.28 8.50 103.52
CA ARG A 425 -102.09 9.77 102.76
C ARG A 425 -100.83 10.67 102.87
N TRP A 426 -100.28 10.92 101.66
CA TRP A 426 -99.65 12.15 101.12
C TRP A 426 -98.18 12.47 101.47
N SER A 427 -97.30 12.50 100.43
CA SER A 427 -96.67 13.72 99.89
C SER A 427 -95.45 13.43 98.98
N SER A 428 -95.30 14.19 97.89
CA SER A 428 -94.01 14.51 97.20
C SER A 428 -93.26 15.58 98.03
N PRO A 429 -91.91 15.78 97.97
CA PRO A 429 -91.23 16.23 96.73
C PRO A 429 -89.69 15.95 96.56
N GLY A 430 -89.16 16.29 95.37
CA GLY A 430 -88.03 17.23 95.22
C GLY A 430 -86.55 16.78 95.31
N TYR A 431 -85.74 17.27 94.34
CA TYR A 431 -84.30 17.58 94.37
C TYR A 431 -83.27 16.40 94.55
N SER A 432 -82.36 16.15 93.58
CA SER A 432 -81.02 16.77 93.37
C SER A 432 -79.95 16.26 94.37
N SER A 433 -78.65 16.09 94.06
CA SER A 433 -77.77 16.62 92.99
C SER A 433 -76.38 15.92 93.00
N ALA A 434 -75.50 16.29 92.04
CA ALA A 434 -74.02 16.24 92.13
C ALA A 434 -73.30 14.88 91.92
N SER A 435 -72.11 14.77 91.31
CA SER A 435 -71.29 15.77 90.56
C SER A 435 -70.08 15.13 89.83
N GLN A 436 -69.34 15.94 89.04
CA GLN A 436 -67.97 15.73 88.50
C GLN A 436 -67.85 14.85 87.22
N SER A 437 -67.05 15.19 86.21
CA SER A 437 -66.27 16.42 85.91
C SER A 437 -65.79 16.48 84.44
N ALA A 438 -65.56 17.70 83.92
CA ALA A 438 -64.78 18.06 82.72
C ALA A 438 -65.26 17.67 81.28
N GLY A 439 -65.76 18.67 80.54
CA GLY A 439 -65.41 18.87 79.10
C GLY A 439 -64.18 19.81 78.97
N PRO A 440 -63.86 20.46 77.82
CA PRO A 440 -64.59 20.67 76.55
C PRO A 440 -63.93 19.95 75.32
N VAL A 441 -64.52 19.78 74.12
CA VAL A 441 -64.93 20.71 73.02
C VAL A 441 -63.80 21.65 72.47
N PRO A 442 -63.78 22.08 71.18
CA PRO A 442 -62.95 21.47 70.11
C PRO A 442 -61.98 22.47 69.38
N ILE A 443 -61.89 22.44 68.02
CA ILE A 443 -61.19 23.36 67.09
C ILE A 443 -59.64 23.12 66.95
N PRO A 444 -58.85 23.77 66.04
CA PRO A 444 -58.46 23.21 64.71
C PRO A 444 -56.93 23.20 64.36
N ASN A 445 -56.64 22.97 63.06
CA ASN A 445 -55.49 23.41 62.26
C ASN A 445 -54.11 22.76 62.48
N ARG A 446 -53.50 22.30 61.37
CA ARG A 446 -52.39 23.08 60.75
C ARG A 446 -52.01 22.64 59.32
N ASP A 447 -52.00 23.60 58.41
CA ASP A 447 -51.20 23.59 57.18
C ASP A 447 -49.70 23.80 57.46
N SER A 448 -48.84 23.39 56.52
CA SER A 448 -47.77 24.18 55.83
C SER A 448 -46.86 23.20 55.08
N THR A 449 -46.70 23.15 53.75
CA THR A 449 -46.15 24.12 52.78
C THR A 449 -44.79 24.75 53.13
N SER A 450 -43.71 24.22 52.52
CA SER A 450 -42.55 24.96 51.94
C SER A 450 -41.53 23.93 51.41
N SER A 451 -41.16 23.79 50.13
CA SER A 451 -40.68 24.73 49.10
C SER A 451 -39.17 25.09 49.17
N ASN A 452 -38.44 24.65 48.13
CA ASN A 452 -37.37 25.34 47.41
C ASN A 452 -35.88 25.38 47.86
N SER A 453 -35.06 25.56 46.79
CA SER A 453 -33.71 26.16 46.70
C SER A 453 -32.43 25.34 47.00
N SER A 454 -31.89 24.76 45.93
CA SER A 454 -30.53 24.97 45.37
C SER A 454 -29.51 25.89 46.08
N MET A 455 -28.30 25.37 46.30
CA MET A 455 -26.94 25.95 46.05
C MET A 455 -25.94 24.77 46.11
N SER A 456 -25.04 24.44 45.17
CA SER A 456 -23.98 25.16 44.42
C SER A 456 -22.67 25.39 45.20
N SER A 457 -21.53 24.96 44.61
CA SER A 457 -20.12 25.26 44.95
C SER A 457 -19.52 24.63 46.23
N SER A 458 -18.21 24.45 46.43
CA SER A 458 -17.04 24.17 45.55
C SER A 458 -15.76 24.00 46.43
N SER A 459 -14.64 23.49 45.87
CA SER A 459 -13.29 23.33 46.51
C SER A 459 -13.24 22.38 47.74
N GLY A 460 -12.21 21.57 48.00
CA GLY A 460 -10.76 21.72 47.81
C GLY A 460 -10.13 21.85 49.22
N SER A 461 -9.00 21.25 49.60
CA SER A 461 -7.91 20.55 48.87
C SER A 461 -7.08 19.69 49.86
N SER A 462 -6.15 18.85 49.34
CA SER A 462 -4.82 18.47 49.92
C SER A 462 -4.68 18.21 51.46
N SER A 463 -4.09 17.11 51.94
CA SER A 463 -2.73 16.57 51.64
C SER A 463 -2.67 15.09 52.10
N GLY A 464 -1.84 14.18 51.56
CA GLY A 464 -0.39 14.04 51.80
C GLY A 464 -0.09 13.20 53.08
N ALA A 465 0.87 12.27 53.15
CA ALA A 465 1.85 11.82 52.17
C ALA A 465 2.57 10.50 52.62
N SER A 466 2.99 9.66 51.64
CA SER A 466 4.19 8.79 51.67
C SER A 466 4.33 7.72 52.80
N ILE A 467 5.32 6.81 52.88
CA ILE A 467 6.59 6.52 52.15
C ILE A 467 6.76 4.95 52.15
N TRP A 468 7.45 4.28 51.22
CA TRP A 468 8.92 4.02 51.24
C TRP A 468 9.49 3.63 49.86
N SER A 469 10.77 4.00 49.65
CA SER A 469 11.61 3.68 48.48
C SER A 469 12.38 2.35 48.72
N THR A 470 13.14 1.75 47.78
CA THR A 470 14.49 2.10 47.25
C THR A 470 14.93 0.95 46.28
N TYR A 471 15.88 0.99 45.34
CA TYR A 471 16.96 1.95 44.99
C TYR A 471 17.46 1.76 43.53
N SER A 472 18.19 2.76 43.02
CA SER A 472 19.25 2.87 41.95
C SER A 472 19.75 1.61 41.19
N GLY A 473 20.29 1.67 39.97
CA GLY A 473 20.72 2.76 39.05
C GLY A 473 21.07 2.16 37.66
N THR A 474 21.94 2.68 36.77
CA THR A 474 22.74 3.92 36.70
C THR A 474 23.23 4.13 35.23
N SER A 475 23.75 5.32 34.85
CA SER A 475 24.18 5.67 33.47
C SER A 475 25.66 5.35 33.16
N ALA A 476 26.03 5.11 31.88
CA ALA A 476 27.38 5.37 31.35
C ALA A 476 27.47 5.36 29.81
N SER A 477 28.42 6.12 29.25
CA SER A 477 28.75 6.23 27.81
C SER A 477 30.27 6.27 27.61
N THR A 478 30.81 5.52 26.64
CA THR A 478 32.18 5.63 26.05
C THR A 478 32.22 4.76 24.79
N GLN A 479 32.49 5.26 23.58
CA GLN A 479 33.80 5.58 22.97
C GLN A 479 34.73 4.38 22.68
N SER A 480 34.81 4.05 21.38
CA SER A 480 36.02 3.83 20.55
C SER A 480 37.16 2.86 20.96
N SER A 481 37.52 1.97 20.03
CA SER A 481 38.88 1.85 19.38
C SER A 481 39.45 0.41 19.22
N THR A 482 39.75 0.06 17.96
CA THR A 482 40.98 -0.61 17.46
C THR A 482 41.51 -1.98 17.98
N SER A 483 41.81 -2.84 16.99
CA SER A 483 43.11 -3.53 16.78
C SER A 483 43.35 -5.02 17.14
N THR A 484 43.44 -5.81 16.06
CA THR A 484 44.56 -6.72 15.68
C THR A 484 44.72 -8.13 16.27
N ARG A 485 45.35 -8.96 15.42
CA ARG A 485 45.99 -10.29 15.60
C ARG A 485 45.06 -11.50 15.66
N SER A 486 45.38 -12.68 15.10
CA SER A 486 46.31 -13.21 14.06
C SER A 486 46.66 -14.65 14.45
N SER A 487 47.01 -15.50 13.47
CA SER A 487 47.63 -16.85 13.59
C SER A 487 46.80 -17.97 14.27
N SER A 488 46.92 -19.27 13.92
CA SER A 488 47.35 -20.02 12.71
C SER A 488 46.96 -21.52 12.93
N THR A 489 47.26 -22.57 12.16
CA THR A 489 48.20 -22.87 11.04
C THR A 489 47.75 -24.18 10.32
N THR A 490 48.43 -24.58 9.23
CA THR A 490 48.66 -25.99 8.74
C THR A 490 47.46 -26.84 8.25
N THR A 491 47.55 -27.66 7.19
CA THR A 491 48.59 -28.05 6.19
C THR A 491 47.95 -28.10 4.78
N GLY A 492 48.63 -27.80 3.66
CA GLY A 492 49.36 -28.78 2.80
C GLY A 492 48.41 -29.65 1.94
N ALA A 493 48.55 -29.84 0.61
CA ALA A 493 49.58 -29.42 -0.37
C ALA A 493 49.01 -29.38 -1.83
N LYS A 494 49.81 -28.90 -2.80
CA LYS A 494 49.64 -29.12 -4.27
C LYS A 494 50.15 -30.53 -4.67
N PRO A 495 50.15 -31.03 -5.94
CA PRO A 495 49.83 -30.40 -7.25
C PRO A 495 49.07 -31.31 -8.29
N THR A 496 49.17 -30.92 -9.58
CA THR A 496 49.17 -31.74 -10.83
C THR A 496 47.86 -32.22 -11.52
N HIS A 497 47.70 -31.77 -12.78
CA HIS A 497 47.03 -32.47 -13.90
C HIS A 497 47.81 -33.75 -14.32
N PRO A 498 47.39 -34.65 -15.26
CA PRO A 498 46.30 -34.56 -16.25
C PRO A 498 45.46 -35.88 -16.46
N GLY A 499 44.59 -35.90 -17.49
CA GLY A 499 43.95 -37.11 -18.06
C GLY A 499 42.41 -37.00 -18.13
N TRP A 500 41.71 -36.96 -19.28
CA TRP A 500 41.65 -37.92 -20.40
C TRP A 500 41.39 -39.38 -20.00
N ARG A 501 40.11 -39.78 -19.88
CA ARG A 501 39.66 -41.16 -20.20
C ARG A 501 38.24 -41.21 -20.80
N ARG A 502 38.09 -42.12 -21.77
CA ARG A 502 36.85 -42.62 -22.40
C ARG A 502 36.13 -43.65 -21.51
N PRO A 503 34.88 -44.02 -21.85
CA PRO A 503 34.60 -45.32 -22.50
C PRO A 503 34.05 -45.13 -23.93
N SER A 504 34.30 -45.97 -24.95
CA SER A 504 34.10 -47.43 -25.11
C SER A 504 32.61 -47.81 -25.15
N VAL A 505 32.04 -48.53 -26.13
CA VAL A 505 32.51 -49.06 -27.43
C VAL A 505 31.28 -49.21 -28.36
N GLY A 506 31.43 -49.09 -29.68
CA GLY A 506 30.35 -49.34 -30.66
C GLY A 506 30.88 -49.39 -32.10
N THR A 507 30.65 -50.51 -32.79
CA THR A 507 31.20 -50.88 -34.11
C THR A 507 30.31 -50.39 -35.28
N PRO A 508 30.69 -50.55 -36.58
CA PRO A 508 30.47 -49.49 -37.58
C PRO A 508 29.45 -49.82 -38.69
N ALA A 509 29.08 -48.81 -39.47
CA ALA A 509 28.31 -48.92 -40.71
C ALA A 509 29.06 -48.24 -41.89
N PRO A 510 28.90 -48.72 -43.15
CA PRO A 510 29.72 -48.31 -44.29
C PRO A 510 29.28 -46.97 -44.94
N PRO A 511 30.16 -46.32 -45.74
CA PRO A 511 29.90 -45.00 -46.33
C PRO A 511 29.14 -45.02 -47.66
N PRO A 512 28.31 -44.00 -47.96
CA PRO A 512 27.79 -43.75 -49.31
C PRO A 512 28.81 -43.02 -50.22
N PRO A 513 28.67 -43.13 -51.56
CA PRO A 513 29.64 -42.65 -52.55
C PRO A 513 29.65 -41.11 -52.79
N PRO A 514 30.71 -40.56 -53.40
CA PRO A 514 30.90 -39.11 -53.53
C PRO A 514 29.98 -38.48 -54.60
N GLN A 515 29.35 -37.35 -54.26
CA GLN A 515 28.59 -36.54 -55.23
C GLN A 515 29.29 -35.21 -55.53
N SER A 516 29.60 -35.03 -56.81
CA SER A 516 29.79 -33.78 -57.57
C SER A 516 30.22 -32.51 -56.80
N ALA A 517 31.45 -32.08 -57.07
CA ALA A 517 31.88 -30.71 -56.85
C ALA A 517 30.92 -29.70 -57.53
N SER A 518 30.46 -28.72 -56.76
CA SER A 518 29.78 -27.52 -57.27
C SER A 518 30.78 -26.36 -57.38
N PRO A 519 30.65 -25.45 -58.36
CA PRO A 519 31.59 -24.35 -58.55
C PRO A 519 31.56 -23.35 -57.39
N PRO A 520 32.64 -22.58 -57.18
CA PRO A 520 32.74 -21.63 -56.08
C PRO A 520 31.68 -20.53 -56.20
N LYS A 521 30.86 -20.36 -55.17
CA LYS A 521 29.98 -19.20 -55.04
C LYS A 521 30.84 -17.95 -54.87
N GLU A 522 30.76 -17.05 -55.84
CA GLU A 522 31.39 -15.74 -55.76
C GLU A 522 30.92 -15.02 -54.48
N SER A 523 31.89 -14.61 -53.66
CA SER A 523 31.62 -13.83 -52.46
C SER A 523 31.04 -12.48 -52.90
N PRO A 524 29.90 -12.03 -52.35
CA PRO A 524 29.42 -10.69 -52.64
C PRO A 524 30.51 -9.69 -52.23
N SER A 525 30.89 -8.80 -53.16
CA SER A 525 31.92 -7.79 -52.89
C SER A 525 31.59 -7.05 -51.59
N PRO A 526 32.60 -6.76 -50.74
CA PRO A 526 32.36 -6.15 -49.44
C PRO A 526 31.59 -4.84 -49.64
N ARG A 527 30.40 -4.76 -49.03
CA ARG A 527 29.66 -3.51 -48.93
C ARG A 527 30.61 -2.45 -48.37
N SER A 528 30.53 -1.23 -48.91
CA SER A 528 31.37 -0.13 -48.45
C SER A 528 31.24 -0.01 -46.93
N PRO A 529 32.34 -0.05 -46.15
CA PRO A 529 32.28 0.03 -44.68
C PRO A 529 31.51 1.26 -44.17
N TRP A 530 31.47 2.32 -44.98
CA TRP A 530 30.69 3.54 -44.75
C TRP A 530 29.16 3.32 -44.78
N GLU A 531 28.64 2.36 -45.54
CA GLU A 531 27.22 1.99 -45.50
C GLU A 531 26.87 1.21 -44.23
N GLU A 532 27.75 0.30 -43.79
CA GLU A 532 27.55 -0.43 -42.54
C GLU A 532 27.67 0.49 -41.32
N GLU A 533 28.66 1.39 -41.29
CA GLU A 533 28.78 2.37 -40.22
C GLU A 533 27.57 3.33 -40.17
N ARG A 534 27.03 3.72 -41.35
CA ARG A 534 25.81 4.53 -41.42
C ARG A 534 24.57 3.77 -40.93
N MET A 535 24.37 2.52 -41.33
CA MET A 535 23.28 1.67 -40.83
C MET A 535 23.43 1.36 -39.33
N TRP A 536 24.66 1.28 -38.82
CA TRP A 536 24.94 1.09 -37.39
C TRP A 536 24.62 2.35 -36.59
N ARG A 537 25.02 3.54 -37.07
CA ARG A 537 24.64 4.83 -36.46
C ARG A 537 23.13 5.06 -36.49
N GLU A 538 22.46 4.73 -37.60
CA GLU A 538 21.00 4.84 -37.72
C GLU A 538 20.28 3.89 -36.73
N ARG A 539 20.83 2.70 -36.48
CA ARG A 539 20.32 1.76 -35.47
C ARG A 539 20.57 2.24 -34.04
N GLN A 540 21.74 2.81 -33.75
CA GLN A 540 22.06 3.48 -32.48
C GLN A 540 21.10 4.65 -32.22
N GLU A 541 20.89 5.51 -33.22
CA GLU A 541 19.99 6.66 -33.13
C GLU A 541 18.52 6.24 -32.94
N GLN A 542 18.07 5.18 -33.62
CA GLN A 542 16.75 4.59 -33.40
C GLN A 542 16.61 4.02 -31.98
N GLN A 543 17.63 3.35 -31.43
CA GLN A 543 17.61 2.87 -30.04
C GLN A 543 17.59 4.02 -29.04
N ALA A 544 18.37 5.08 -29.26
CA ALA A 544 18.35 6.28 -28.42
C ALA A 544 16.99 7.00 -28.48
N LYS A 545 16.40 7.15 -29.67
CA LYS A 545 15.05 7.71 -29.87
C LYS A 545 13.98 6.85 -29.17
N ALA A 546 14.05 5.53 -29.29
CA ALA A 546 13.12 4.62 -28.61
C ALA A 546 13.25 4.67 -27.07
N GLN A 547 14.46 4.85 -26.52
CA GLN A 547 14.66 5.05 -25.08
C GLN A 547 14.14 6.41 -24.61
N ALA A 548 14.44 7.49 -25.34
CA ALA A 548 13.93 8.82 -25.04
C ALA A 548 12.40 8.91 -25.15
N GLU A 549 11.80 8.25 -26.15
CA GLU A 549 10.36 8.18 -26.32
C GLU A 549 9.69 7.38 -25.20
N LYS A 550 10.23 6.21 -24.81
CA LYS A 550 9.73 5.46 -23.65
C LYS A 550 9.79 6.28 -22.36
N PHE A 551 10.89 7.02 -22.13
CA PHE A 551 11.02 7.91 -20.97
C PHE A 551 9.99 9.05 -21.01
N ARG A 552 9.75 9.64 -22.18
CA ARG A 552 8.72 10.68 -22.38
C ARG A 552 7.31 10.13 -22.15
N GLN A 553 6.98 8.96 -22.69
CA GLN A 553 5.69 8.30 -22.49
C GLN A 553 5.47 7.94 -21.01
N GLU A 554 6.51 7.49 -20.30
CA GLU A 554 6.42 7.18 -18.87
C GLU A 554 6.23 8.45 -18.01
N GLN A 555 6.94 9.55 -18.31
CA GLN A 555 6.68 10.84 -17.67
C GLN A 555 5.26 11.34 -17.96
N GLU A 556 4.77 11.20 -19.19
CA GLU A 556 3.40 11.58 -19.54
C GLU A 556 2.38 10.70 -18.79
N ARG A 557 2.64 9.40 -18.67
CA ARG A 557 1.80 8.46 -17.89
C ARG A 557 1.75 8.84 -16.42
N ILE A 558 2.89 9.17 -15.80
CA ILE A 558 2.97 9.63 -14.41
C ILE A 558 2.23 10.97 -14.23
N ASN A 559 2.44 11.93 -15.12
CA ASN A 559 1.75 13.23 -15.08
C ASN A 559 0.23 13.11 -15.33
N ARG A 560 -0.19 12.21 -16.23
CA ARG A 560 -1.60 11.91 -16.50
C ARG A 560 -2.25 11.22 -15.31
N ALA A 561 -1.64 10.18 -14.75
CA ALA A 561 -2.13 9.51 -13.54
C ALA A 561 -2.20 10.47 -12.33
N ARG A 562 -1.25 11.41 -12.21
CA ARG A 562 -1.30 12.48 -11.20
C ARG A 562 -2.48 13.42 -11.43
N ARG A 563 -2.67 13.93 -12.65
CA ARG A 563 -3.83 14.76 -13.02
C ARG A 563 -5.15 14.04 -12.83
N GLU A 564 -5.24 12.77 -13.19
CA GLU A 564 -6.44 11.94 -12.96
C GLU A 564 -6.70 11.74 -11.47
N ARG A 565 -5.67 11.53 -10.65
CA ARG A 565 -5.83 11.44 -9.18
C ARG A 565 -6.23 12.77 -8.55
N GLU A 566 -5.72 13.89 -9.05
CA GLU A 566 -6.12 15.25 -8.64
C GLU A 566 -7.54 15.59 -9.13
N ALA A 567 -7.96 15.10 -10.30
CA ALA A 567 -9.30 15.30 -10.88
C ALA A 567 -10.38 14.34 -10.34
N ARG A 568 -10.00 13.17 -9.80
CA ARG A 568 -10.95 12.16 -9.26
C ARG A 568 -11.73 12.66 -8.04
N GLY A 569 -11.31 13.79 -7.45
CA GLY A 569 -11.89 14.34 -6.23
C GLY A 569 -11.60 13.47 -5.01
N PHE A 570 -12.00 13.95 -3.84
CA PHE A 570 -12.05 13.10 -2.65
C PHE A 570 -13.29 12.21 -2.73
N SER A 571 -13.14 10.90 -2.53
CA SER A 571 -14.32 10.02 -2.52
C SER A 571 -15.18 10.31 -1.28
N THR A 572 -16.47 9.99 -1.35
CA THR A 572 -17.39 10.10 -0.21
C THR A 572 -16.83 9.43 1.06
N GLN A 573 -16.14 8.30 0.93
CA GLN A 573 -15.53 7.61 2.08
C GLN A 573 -14.28 8.33 2.61
N ASP A 574 -13.44 8.87 1.73
CA ASP A 574 -12.25 9.64 2.15
C ASP A 574 -12.65 10.92 2.88
N ILE A 575 -13.74 11.57 2.45
CA ILE A 575 -14.29 12.76 3.10
C ILE A 575 -14.83 12.43 4.50
N VAL A 576 -15.56 11.32 4.66
CA VAL A 576 -16.02 10.85 5.99
C VAL A 576 -14.84 10.55 6.90
N ARG A 577 -13.80 9.85 6.40
CA ARG A 577 -12.56 9.60 7.16
C ARG A 577 -11.86 10.89 7.57
N LEU A 578 -11.78 11.88 6.67
CA LEU A 578 -11.19 13.19 6.95
C LEU A 578 -11.94 13.92 8.07
N TYR A 579 -13.28 13.86 8.11
CA TYR A 579 -14.06 14.41 9.22
C TYR A 579 -13.76 13.73 10.55
N ASP A 580 -13.73 12.39 10.56
CA ASP A 580 -13.39 11.62 11.77
C ASP A 580 -11.98 11.92 12.26
N GLU A 581 -11.01 12.07 11.36
CA GLU A 581 -9.64 12.46 11.67
C GLU A 581 -9.57 13.90 12.19
N HIS A 582 -10.29 14.85 11.58
CA HIS A 582 -10.35 16.24 12.04
C HIS A 582 -10.99 16.34 13.43
N GLU A 583 -12.05 15.58 13.71
CA GLU A 583 -12.69 15.55 15.03
C GLU A 583 -11.81 14.87 16.09
N LYS A 584 -11.06 13.80 15.72
CA LYS A 584 -10.03 13.19 16.58
C LYS A 584 -8.88 14.16 16.85
N MET A 585 -8.44 14.92 15.86
CA MET A 585 -7.42 15.97 16.02
C MET A 585 -7.92 17.07 16.96
N TRP A 586 -9.13 17.62 16.75
CA TRP A 586 -9.76 18.60 17.64
C TRP A 586 -9.80 18.16 19.10
N LYS A 587 -10.17 16.90 19.37
CA LYS A 587 -10.20 16.31 20.72
C LYS A 587 -8.80 16.15 21.34
N ARG A 588 -7.75 16.03 20.52
CA ARG A 588 -6.35 15.92 20.95
C ARG A 588 -5.66 17.27 21.15
N LEU A 589 -6.04 18.33 20.43
CA LEU A 589 -5.39 19.65 20.54
C LEU A 589 -5.21 20.17 21.99
N PRO A 590 -6.16 19.99 22.93
CA PRO A 590 -5.95 20.41 24.32
C PRO A 590 -4.79 19.69 25.02
N GLN A 591 -4.45 18.48 24.61
CA GLN A 591 -3.44 17.61 25.20
C GLN A 591 -2.03 17.83 24.61
N VAL A 592 -1.92 18.42 23.42
CA VAL A 592 -0.64 18.65 22.74
C VAL A 592 0.02 19.91 23.29
N ALA A 593 1.27 19.80 23.75
CA ALA A 593 2.01 20.91 24.35
C ALA A 593 2.45 21.99 23.33
N THR A 594 2.79 21.57 22.11
CA THR A 594 3.26 22.47 21.03
C THR A 594 2.49 22.20 19.74
N LEU A 595 1.78 23.21 19.26
CA LEU A 595 1.02 23.18 18.01
C LEU A 595 1.79 23.89 16.88
N SER A 596 1.63 23.39 15.66
CA SER A 596 2.07 24.03 14.41
C SER A 596 0.87 24.29 13.50
N TRP A 597 1.07 25.11 12.48
CA TRP A 597 0.09 25.36 11.41
C TRP A 597 -0.48 24.06 10.83
N GLU A 598 0.36 23.05 10.59
CA GLU A 598 -0.05 21.76 10.04
C GLU A 598 -0.78 20.85 11.04
N SER A 599 -0.59 21.05 12.35
CA SER A 599 -1.24 20.23 13.38
C SER A 599 -2.72 20.57 13.56
N LEU A 600 -3.17 21.70 13.02
CA LEU A 600 -4.54 22.18 13.15
C LEU A 600 -5.47 21.55 12.08
N PRO A 601 -6.64 21.02 12.47
CA PRO A 601 -7.65 20.47 11.56
C PRO A 601 -8.46 21.59 10.89
N TRP A 602 -7.82 22.34 9.99
CA TRP A 602 -8.43 23.39 9.17
C TRP A 602 -9.69 22.88 8.44
N PRO A 603 -10.76 23.68 8.30
CA PRO A 603 -12.03 23.23 7.71
C PRO A 603 -11.98 23.24 6.18
N VAL A 604 -11.02 22.51 5.60
CA VAL A 604 -10.77 22.39 4.16
C VAL A 604 -10.39 20.94 3.82
N LEU A 605 -10.76 20.48 2.63
CA LEU A 605 -10.53 19.07 2.20
C LEU A 605 -9.05 18.72 2.00
N LYS A 606 -8.21 19.70 1.67
CA LYS A 606 -6.76 19.57 1.53
C LYS A 606 -6.10 20.44 2.60
N ARG A 607 -5.14 19.88 3.36
CA ARG A 607 -4.39 20.63 4.37
C ARG A 607 -3.72 21.86 3.70
N PRO A 608 -3.97 23.09 4.19
CA PRO A 608 -3.50 24.31 3.53
C PRO A 608 -2.02 24.54 3.85
N SER A 609 -1.22 24.97 2.86
CA SER A 609 0.18 25.34 3.12
C SER A 609 0.33 26.74 3.74
N GLY A 610 -0.62 27.65 3.47
CA GLY A 610 -0.64 29.03 3.95
C GLY A 610 -2.04 29.60 4.09
N VAL A 611 -2.14 30.83 4.61
CA VAL A 611 -3.42 31.52 4.85
C VAL A 611 -4.18 31.72 3.53
N GLU A 612 -3.47 32.00 2.43
CA GLU A 612 -4.05 32.18 1.09
C GLU A 612 -4.85 30.97 0.57
N GLU A 613 -4.55 29.75 1.04
CA GLU A 613 -5.28 28.54 0.64
C GLU A 613 -6.63 28.37 1.38
N LEU A 614 -6.87 29.12 2.47
CA LEU A 614 -8.11 29.09 3.27
C LEU A 614 -9.26 29.85 2.59
N THR A 615 -9.44 29.68 1.28
CA THR A 615 -10.48 30.37 0.51
C THR A 615 -11.90 29.97 0.92
N LYS A 616 -12.85 30.91 0.78
CA LYS A 616 -14.30 30.67 0.91
C LYS A 616 -14.77 29.41 0.17
N THR A 617 -14.29 29.20 -1.05
CA THR A 617 -14.62 28.02 -1.86
C THR A 617 -14.18 26.73 -1.18
N ALA A 618 -12.93 26.64 -0.73
CA ALA A 618 -12.40 25.46 -0.04
C ALA A 618 -13.15 25.15 1.27
N ILE A 619 -13.47 26.20 2.05
CA ILE A 619 -14.21 26.06 3.31
C ILE A 619 -15.67 25.64 3.07
N SER A 620 -16.31 26.19 2.02
CA SER A 620 -17.67 25.81 1.63
C SER A 620 -17.75 24.36 1.15
N ALA A 621 -16.77 23.90 0.37
CA ALA A 621 -16.69 22.55 -0.17
C ALA A 621 -16.49 21.50 0.93
N TYR A 622 -15.83 21.88 2.03
CA TYR A 622 -15.82 21.13 3.28
C TYR A 622 -17.21 21.20 3.95
N ILE A 623 -17.57 22.29 4.61
CA ILE A 623 -18.71 22.33 5.56
C ILE A 623 -20.08 21.98 4.94
N LEU A 624 -20.29 22.33 3.66
CA LEU A 624 -21.54 22.09 2.95
C LEU A 624 -21.57 20.76 2.21
N HIS A 625 -20.53 19.92 2.35
CA HIS A 625 -20.46 18.62 1.70
C HIS A 625 -21.68 17.74 2.07
N PRO A 626 -22.31 17.03 1.10
CA PRO A 626 -23.44 16.15 1.38
C PRO A 626 -23.11 15.08 2.41
N SER A 627 -21.94 14.44 2.28
CA SER A 627 -21.46 13.33 3.12
C SER A 627 -20.85 13.74 4.46
N TYR A 628 -21.31 14.84 5.06
CA TYR A 628 -20.89 15.25 6.41
C TYR A 628 -21.50 14.27 7.45
N PRO A 629 -20.73 13.70 8.39
CA PRO A 629 -21.17 12.61 9.28
C PRO A 629 -22.16 13.02 10.39
N SER A 630 -22.81 14.19 10.26
CA SER A 630 -23.78 14.70 11.23
C SER A 630 -25.02 15.21 10.53
N GLU A 631 -26.18 14.77 11.04
CA GLU A 631 -27.51 15.13 10.56
C GLU A 631 -27.89 16.60 10.80
N LYS A 632 -27.03 17.37 11.50
CA LYS A 632 -27.15 18.82 11.67
C LYS A 632 -27.37 19.53 10.33
N SER A 633 -28.25 20.52 10.32
CA SER A 633 -28.49 21.39 9.17
C SER A 633 -27.22 22.13 8.74
N LYS A 634 -27.13 22.54 7.46
CA LYS A 634 -25.99 23.32 6.93
C LYS A 634 -25.69 24.54 7.81
N LYS A 635 -26.75 25.23 8.25
CA LYS A 635 -26.72 26.40 9.15
C LYS A 635 -26.10 26.11 10.51
N GLU A 636 -26.44 24.97 11.13
CA GLU A 636 -25.86 24.53 12.40
C GLU A 636 -24.40 24.10 12.25
N ARG A 637 -24.04 23.41 11.17
CA ARG A 637 -22.64 23.05 10.87
C ARG A 637 -21.75 24.28 10.77
N ILE A 638 -22.22 25.34 10.09
CA ILE A 638 -21.52 26.63 10.01
C ILE A 638 -21.39 27.26 11.41
N LYS A 639 -22.48 27.34 12.18
CA LYS A 639 -22.47 27.92 13.55
C LYS A 639 -21.53 27.19 14.51
N ASP A 640 -21.44 25.86 14.44
CA ASP A 640 -20.49 25.09 15.25
C ASP A 640 -19.03 25.37 14.86
N HIS A 641 -18.74 25.50 13.56
CA HIS A 641 -17.39 25.89 13.11
C HIS A 641 -17.05 27.32 13.53
N ILE A 642 -17.99 28.27 13.44
CA ILE A 642 -17.79 29.64 13.95
C ILE A 642 -17.42 29.59 15.43
N ARG A 643 -18.18 28.86 16.26
CA ARG A 643 -17.89 28.73 17.71
C ARG A 643 -16.51 28.12 18.01
N ARG A 644 -16.01 27.22 17.16
CA ARG A 644 -14.68 26.59 17.33
C ARG A 644 -13.53 27.51 16.92
N TRP A 645 -13.70 28.29 15.85
CA TRP A 645 -12.65 29.16 15.28
C TRP A 645 -12.72 30.62 15.74
N HIS A 646 -13.79 31.04 16.43
CA HIS A 646 -13.96 32.41 16.92
C HIS A 646 -12.78 32.82 17.82
N PRO A 647 -12.19 34.03 17.64
CA PRO A 647 -11.00 34.45 18.38
C PRO A 647 -11.18 34.35 19.90
N ASP A 648 -12.35 34.78 20.43
CA ASP A 648 -12.71 34.67 21.86
C ASP A 648 -12.52 33.26 22.48
N ARG A 649 -12.67 32.19 21.69
CA ARG A 649 -12.45 30.81 22.17
C ARG A 649 -11.16 30.19 21.66
N PHE A 650 -10.74 30.54 20.45
CA PHE A 650 -9.54 30.00 19.83
C PHE A 650 -8.26 30.59 20.43
N ASP A 651 -8.20 31.92 20.57
CA ASP A 651 -7.02 32.66 21.04
C ASP A 651 -6.57 32.24 22.45
N PRO A 652 -7.43 32.22 23.50
CA PRO A 652 -6.96 31.87 24.85
C PRO A 652 -6.58 30.40 25.01
N ASN A 653 -7.15 29.49 24.21
CA ASN A 653 -6.98 28.04 24.39
C ASN A 653 -5.90 27.42 23.49
N MET A 654 -5.73 27.94 22.26
CA MET A 654 -4.88 27.34 21.24
C MET A 654 -3.61 28.15 20.97
N LEU A 655 -3.69 29.49 20.83
CA LEU A 655 -2.51 30.30 20.47
C LEU A 655 -1.33 30.21 21.46
N PRO A 656 -1.50 30.10 22.80
CA PRO A 656 -0.37 29.92 23.72
C PRO A 656 0.47 28.68 23.40
N LYS A 657 -0.18 27.61 22.90
CA LYS A 657 0.44 26.33 22.53
C LYS A 657 1.05 26.35 21.14
N VAL A 658 0.66 27.27 20.27
CA VAL A 658 1.23 27.41 18.93
C VAL A 658 2.67 27.92 19.04
N LYS A 659 3.58 27.30 18.27
CA LYS A 659 4.98 27.70 18.13
C LYS A 659 5.07 29.18 17.74
N GLU A 660 5.94 29.93 18.43
CA GLU A 660 5.93 31.39 18.39
C GLU A 660 6.00 32.00 16.98
N GLY A 661 6.91 31.52 16.13
CA GLY A 661 7.03 31.96 14.72
C GLY A 661 5.87 31.56 13.79
N GLU A 662 4.88 30.80 14.27
CA GLU A 662 3.67 30.44 13.53
C GLU A 662 2.40 31.04 14.16
N ARG A 663 2.48 31.69 15.33
CA ARG A 663 1.33 32.23 16.07
C ARG A 663 0.53 33.25 15.27
N GLU A 664 1.23 34.18 14.62
CA GLU A 664 0.59 35.23 13.80
C GLU A 664 -0.14 34.62 12.60
N LYS A 665 0.55 33.77 11.83
CA LYS A 665 -0.02 33.01 10.71
C LYS A 665 -1.27 32.22 11.13
N VAL A 666 -1.22 31.50 12.26
CA VAL A 666 -2.35 30.72 12.78
C VAL A 666 -3.51 31.62 13.22
N ARG A 667 -3.25 32.76 13.88
CA ARG A 667 -4.28 33.74 14.26
C ARG A 667 -4.98 34.31 13.02
N GLU A 668 -4.19 34.71 12.01
CA GLU A 668 -4.69 35.23 10.74
C GLU A 668 -5.57 34.19 10.02
N GLY A 669 -5.09 32.95 9.89
CA GLY A 669 -5.85 31.85 9.29
C GLY A 669 -7.16 31.52 10.04
N ALA A 670 -7.17 31.59 11.37
CA ALA A 670 -8.39 31.43 12.17
C ALA A 670 -9.38 32.59 11.91
N GLY A 671 -8.89 33.82 11.84
CA GLY A 671 -9.68 35.01 11.48
C GLY A 671 -10.32 34.90 10.09
N GLU A 672 -9.54 34.49 9.09
CA GLU A 672 -10.03 34.28 7.71
C GLU A 672 -11.09 33.18 7.62
N VAL A 673 -10.88 32.06 8.33
CA VAL A 673 -11.90 31.02 8.46
C VAL A 673 -13.20 31.61 9.04
N VAL A 674 -13.15 32.35 10.15
CA VAL A 674 -14.35 32.97 10.74
C VAL A 674 -15.02 33.96 9.79
N ARG A 675 -14.26 34.77 9.04
CA ARG A 675 -14.78 35.71 8.04
C ARG A 675 -15.59 34.98 6.97
N HIS A 676 -15.01 33.97 6.34
CA HIS A 676 -15.69 33.18 5.32
C HIS A 676 -16.86 32.35 5.86
N LEU A 677 -16.79 31.87 7.10
CA LEU A 677 -17.93 31.21 7.75
C LEU A 677 -19.12 32.15 7.98
N ASN A 678 -18.88 33.40 8.37
CA ASN A 678 -19.93 34.40 8.53
C ASN A 678 -20.57 34.79 7.18
N GLU A 679 -19.78 34.86 6.10
CA GLU A 679 -20.31 35.01 4.74
C GLU A 679 -21.18 33.82 4.32
N LEU A 680 -20.74 32.58 4.60
CA LEU A 680 -21.51 31.37 4.29
C LEU A 680 -22.78 31.28 5.13
N LEU A 681 -22.75 31.72 6.39
CA LEU A 681 -23.94 31.79 7.24
C LEU A 681 -24.94 32.79 6.66
N SER A 682 -24.48 33.99 6.28
CA SER A 682 -25.31 35.03 5.67
C SER A 682 -25.90 34.58 4.33
N SER A 683 -25.10 33.89 3.50
CA SER A 683 -25.57 33.30 2.23
C SER A 683 -26.58 32.17 2.45
N ALA A 684 -26.43 31.35 3.51
CA ALA A 684 -27.40 30.31 3.84
C ALA A 684 -28.74 30.91 4.28
N HIS A 685 -28.70 31.99 5.08
CA HIS A 685 -29.90 32.75 5.44
C HIS A 685 -30.64 33.31 4.21
N ALA A 686 -29.91 33.88 3.24
CA ALA A 686 -30.49 34.40 1.99
C ALA A 686 -31.02 33.31 1.03
N SER A 687 -30.67 32.04 1.25
CA SER A 687 -31.19 30.90 0.47
C SER A 687 -32.38 30.19 1.13
N GLU A 688 -32.73 30.55 2.37
CA GLU A 688 -33.89 30.04 3.12
C GLU A 688 -35.10 30.99 3.05
N THR A 689 -34.90 32.21 2.52
CA THR A 689 -35.93 33.25 2.28
C THR A 689 -36.32 33.31 0.82
#